data_AF-A0A8H7LKK4-F1
#
_entry.id   AF-A0A8H7LKK4-F1
#
_cell.length_a   1.000
_cell.length_b   1.000
_cell.length_c   1.000
_cell.angle_alpha   90.00
_cell.angle_beta   90.00
_cell.angle_gamma   90.00
#
_symmetry.space_group_name_H-M   'P 1'
#
loop_
_entity.id
_entity.type
_entity.pdbx_description
1 polymer ?
#
loop_
_entity_poly.entity_id
_entity_poly.type
_entity_poly.pdbx_seq_one_letter_code
_entity_poly.pdbx_strand_id
1 'polypeptide(L)'
;MHYLSFAALAFAPILAIATPVSRCTGTIASLDDVAAAQKCTTVTIKGFTVPAGKTFELSLLDNTVVNMEGDVKFGVANWAGPLFSVSGKGITFNGNGHTFDGQGPSYWDGQGGNGGVTKPHPMMKIKISGTYSNVKVLNSPAHTYSISNPAKLVMSKLTIDNSAGDAPNNQSGGKAAGHNTDGFDVSTTDLTIEDSTIRNQDDCIAINKGSNIIFQRNSCTGGHGISIGSISTGATVQNVQILNNQIINNDQALRIKTKADATSASVSGITFSGNTATGTKKFGVIVDQGYPTTLGAPGNGVKISGINFTGSTNNIAVTSSAQRVAVNCGTGCTGTWDWSKLTVTGGKASDSKYRYSGVKGETSISDLLLVLKNPSDVKLDRPAHARWAYTSLIQGLPGRYTSQDASQPWLIYWALQTLTCLGVQLDPATKQRTIDTIIANQHPDGGFGGGPGQLPHLLPTYASVCSLAIVGRSGEKGGWDQINRQKCYEFFMRMKQPDGSFVVNKDAEVDVRGTYCLLVVATLLDILTPELVEGTSEFLRSCQTYEGGFASSSHPYYSPEDGKPQVLSEIRPTLGEAHGGYTSCAIASWILLQPYQKPEDPKVNVKKLVRWATGMQGLPIEGGGFRGRTNKLVDGCYSWWIGGLEPLLLELLGLGNDEGETEVVSHVTEETDSENAPMALFDKTSLQRFTLVSSQLSSGGLRDKPGKAADLYHTAYNLAGYSTAQHRVYRSLVTERKLLDAWKSSSGVIQGSEEKIRKITWARICAWQEDEGAHFYLGGEGNRVQIGLQNATHPLFNLTISHTRAMMNYFYQQEGL
;
A
#
# COMPACT_ATOMS: atom_id res chain seq x y z
N MET A 1 -19.48 30.29 -55.99
CA MET A 1 -20.67 29.47 -56.32
C MET A 1 -20.91 28.54 -55.13
N HIS A 2 -21.99 28.54 -54.35
CA HIS A 2 -23.30 29.17 -54.38
C HIS A 2 -23.57 29.89 -53.05
N TYR A 3 -24.30 31.01 -53.13
CA TYR A 3 -24.89 31.73 -52.01
C TYR A 3 -26.18 31.02 -51.56
N LEU A 4 -26.42 30.93 -50.24
CA LEU A 4 -27.79 30.82 -49.71
C LEU A 4 -27.91 31.57 -48.36
N SER A 5 -28.50 32.75 -48.52
CA SER A 5 -29.14 33.67 -47.59
C SER A 5 -29.60 33.12 -46.24
N PHE A 6 -29.10 33.69 -45.15
CA PHE A 6 -29.78 33.69 -43.86
C PHE A 6 -30.58 34.99 -43.74
N ALA A 7 -31.90 34.89 -43.77
CA ALA A 7 -32.82 36.00 -43.53
C ALA A 7 -32.75 36.40 -42.04
N ALA A 8 -32.27 37.62 -41.79
CA ALA A 8 -32.39 38.27 -40.49
C ALA A 8 -33.83 38.76 -40.31
N LEU A 9 -34.65 38.01 -39.57
CA LEU A 9 -35.93 38.50 -39.05
C LEU A 9 -35.65 39.46 -37.89
N ALA A 10 -35.68 40.76 -38.21
CA ALA A 10 -35.73 41.82 -37.21
C ALA A 10 -37.09 41.77 -36.49
N PHE A 11 -37.13 41.15 -35.31
CA PHE A 11 -38.24 41.37 -34.37
C PHE A 11 -37.98 42.68 -33.63
N ALA A 12 -38.83 43.67 -33.90
CA ALA A 12 -38.91 44.89 -33.12
C ALA A 12 -39.17 44.55 -31.64
N PRO A 13 -38.44 45.17 -30.68
CA PRO A 13 -38.75 44.98 -29.27
C PRO A 13 -40.10 45.68 -29.01
N ILE A 14 -41.14 44.89 -28.78
CA ILE A 14 -42.33 45.37 -28.09
C ILE A 14 -41.82 45.72 -26.68
N LEU A 15 -41.57 47.00 -26.41
CA LEU A 15 -41.44 47.50 -25.05
C LEU A 15 -42.77 47.22 -24.35
N ALA A 16 -42.84 46.09 -23.64
CA ALA A 16 -43.80 45.94 -22.57
C ALA A 16 -43.46 47.02 -21.54
N ILE A 17 -44.31 48.02 -21.43
CA ILE A 17 -44.27 49.00 -20.35
C ILE A 17 -44.48 48.18 -19.08
N ALA A 18 -43.37 47.87 -18.39
CA ALA A 18 -43.42 47.29 -17.06
C ALA A 18 -44.13 48.30 -16.17
N THR A 19 -45.34 47.95 -15.73
CA THR A 19 -46.02 48.69 -14.68
C THR A 19 -45.07 48.81 -13.49
N PRO A 20 -44.93 50.00 -12.89
CA PRO A 20 -44.01 50.19 -11.78
C PRO A 20 -44.40 49.24 -10.66
N VAL A 21 -43.56 48.23 -10.41
CA VAL A 21 -43.71 47.34 -9.26
C VAL A 21 -43.59 48.23 -8.02
N SER A 22 -44.65 48.36 -7.24
CA SER A 22 -44.61 49.17 -6.02
C SER A 22 -43.56 48.56 -5.09
N ARG A 23 -42.51 49.33 -4.78
CA ARG A 23 -41.59 49.00 -3.69
C ARG A 23 -42.37 49.11 -2.38
N CYS A 24 -42.95 48.01 -1.95
CA CYS A 24 -43.66 47.89 -0.68
C CYS A 24 -43.09 46.73 0.13
N THR A 25 -43.44 46.72 1.42
CA THR A 25 -43.18 45.62 2.34
C THR A 25 -44.51 44.99 2.73
N GLY A 26 -44.73 43.73 2.34
CA GLY A 26 -45.87 42.93 2.76
C GLY A 26 -45.55 42.20 4.05
N THR A 27 -46.41 42.27 5.06
CA THR A 27 -46.26 41.49 6.31
C THR A 27 -47.24 40.33 6.31
N ILE A 28 -46.78 39.13 6.68
CA ILE A 28 -47.60 37.92 6.81
C ILE A 28 -47.61 37.50 8.28
N ALA A 29 -48.76 37.57 8.94
CA ALA A 29 -48.99 37.05 10.29
C ALA A 29 -50.09 35.96 10.33
N SER A 30 -50.72 35.69 9.18
CA SER A 30 -51.71 34.65 8.95
C SER A 30 -51.76 34.30 7.46
N LEU A 31 -52.50 33.24 7.09
CA LEU A 31 -52.70 32.92 5.67
C LEU A 31 -53.49 33.99 4.91
N ASP A 32 -54.32 34.79 5.58
CA ASP A 32 -55.15 35.82 4.95
C ASP A 32 -54.30 36.99 4.39
N ASP A 33 -53.10 37.19 4.96
CA ASP A 33 -52.18 38.26 4.56
C ASP A 33 -51.41 37.95 3.25
N VAL A 34 -51.33 36.68 2.87
CA VAL A 34 -50.47 36.18 1.78
C VAL A 34 -50.78 36.86 0.46
N ALA A 35 -52.07 36.98 0.12
CA ALA A 35 -52.52 37.51 -1.16
C ALA A 35 -52.11 38.98 -1.37
N ALA A 36 -52.04 39.76 -0.28
CA ALA A 36 -51.57 41.14 -0.30
C ALA A 36 -50.03 41.20 -0.29
N ALA A 37 -49.40 40.42 0.60
CA ALA A 37 -47.95 40.49 0.81
C ALA A 37 -47.15 40.07 -0.42
N GLN A 38 -47.57 39.04 -1.16
CA GLN A 38 -46.82 38.55 -2.33
C GLN A 38 -46.79 39.50 -3.52
N LYS A 39 -47.54 40.61 -3.48
CA LYS A 39 -47.50 41.71 -4.47
C LYS A 39 -46.39 42.73 -4.18
N CYS A 40 -45.67 42.56 -3.07
CA CYS A 40 -44.59 43.45 -2.64
C CYS A 40 -43.21 42.90 -2.99
N THR A 41 -42.25 43.80 -3.20
CA THR A 41 -40.83 43.47 -3.44
C THR A 41 -40.08 43.05 -2.19
N THR A 42 -40.68 43.27 -1.02
CA THR A 42 -40.19 42.74 0.26
C THR A 42 -41.35 42.08 1.00
N VAL A 43 -41.11 40.88 1.54
CA VAL A 43 -42.07 40.12 2.32
C VAL A 43 -41.46 39.79 3.69
N THR A 44 -42.17 40.14 4.75
CA THR A 44 -41.80 39.79 6.13
C THR A 44 -42.78 38.76 6.68
N ILE A 45 -42.30 37.58 7.04
CA ILE A 45 -43.07 36.50 7.65
C ILE A 45 -42.92 36.61 9.17
N LYS A 46 -44.00 36.95 9.87
CA LYS A 46 -44.08 36.91 11.34
C LYS A 46 -44.28 35.47 11.82
N GLY A 47 -44.19 35.24 13.12
CA GLY A 47 -44.51 33.94 13.69
C GLY A 47 -46.03 33.71 13.72
N PHE A 48 -46.49 32.56 13.20
CA PHE A 48 -47.91 32.18 13.23
C PHE A 48 -48.11 30.66 13.06
N THR A 49 -49.33 30.20 13.34
CA THR A 49 -49.73 28.81 13.08
C THR A 49 -50.53 28.72 11.79
N VAL A 50 -50.05 27.90 10.85
CA VAL A 50 -50.78 27.55 9.62
C VAL A 50 -51.89 26.56 10.00
N PRO A 51 -53.17 26.80 9.63
CA PRO A 51 -54.26 25.86 9.92
C PRO A 51 -54.01 24.45 9.37
N ALA A 52 -54.54 23.44 10.06
CA ALA A 52 -54.40 22.04 9.65
C ALA A 52 -54.96 21.79 8.23
N GLY A 53 -54.25 21.01 7.42
CA GLY A 53 -54.67 20.66 6.06
C GLY A 53 -54.54 21.79 5.03
N LYS A 54 -53.78 22.86 5.34
CA LYS A 54 -53.56 24.00 4.45
C LYS A 54 -52.08 24.16 4.09
N THR A 55 -51.83 24.60 2.86
CA THR A 55 -50.49 24.97 2.37
C THR A 55 -50.24 26.44 2.68
N PHE A 56 -49.06 26.77 3.18
CA PHE A 56 -48.54 28.14 3.13
C PHE A 56 -47.80 28.35 1.81
N GLU A 57 -48.44 29.03 0.86
CA GLU A 57 -47.93 29.19 -0.51
C GLU A 57 -47.58 30.64 -0.83
N LEU A 58 -46.38 30.87 -1.38
CA LEU A 58 -45.87 32.16 -1.82
C LEU A 58 -45.57 32.14 -3.33
N SER A 59 -46.28 32.97 -4.09
CA SER A 59 -45.98 33.23 -5.50
C SER A 59 -45.42 34.65 -5.63
N LEU A 60 -44.09 34.75 -5.57
CA LEU A 60 -43.39 36.02 -5.39
C LEU A 60 -43.07 36.68 -6.73
N LEU A 61 -43.00 38.01 -6.70
CA LEU A 61 -42.45 38.81 -7.79
C LEU A 61 -40.96 38.53 -7.97
N ASP A 62 -40.45 38.72 -9.18
CA ASP A 62 -39.03 38.58 -9.45
C ASP A 62 -38.21 39.56 -8.58
N ASN A 63 -37.07 39.10 -8.09
CA ASN A 63 -36.16 39.83 -7.20
C ASN A 63 -36.74 40.21 -5.82
N THR A 64 -37.80 39.52 -5.37
CA THR A 64 -38.36 39.74 -4.03
C THR A 64 -37.37 39.32 -2.94
N VAL A 65 -37.29 40.12 -1.88
CA VAL A 65 -36.59 39.79 -0.64
C VAL A 65 -37.60 39.27 0.39
N VAL A 66 -37.36 38.10 0.96
CA VAL A 66 -38.19 37.52 2.02
C VAL A 66 -37.38 37.42 3.30
N ASN A 67 -37.93 37.90 4.41
CA ASN A 67 -37.36 37.79 5.75
C ASN A 67 -38.33 37.10 6.69
N MET A 68 -37.86 36.14 7.48
CA MET A 68 -38.61 35.66 8.64
C MET A 68 -38.25 36.49 9.87
N GLU A 69 -39.25 36.77 10.71
CA GLU A 69 -39.13 37.43 12.02
C GLU A 69 -39.83 36.63 13.13
N GLY A 70 -40.33 35.43 12.82
CA GLY A 70 -40.87 34.51 13.80
C GLY A 70 -41.05 33.11 13.23
N ASP A 71 -41.30 32.16 14.14
CA ASP A 71 -41.43 30.74 13.80
C ASP A 71 -42.82 30.43 13.23
N VAL A 72 -42.87 29.56 12.23
CA VAL A 72 -44.09 29.09 11.58
C VAL A 72 -44.34 27.65 12.00
N LYS A 73 -45.51 27.40 12.57
CA LYS A 73 -45.93 26.05 13.01
C LYS A 73 -47.08 25.55 12.13
N PHE A 74 -47.03 24.31 11.67
CA PHE A 74 -48.12 23.72 10.87
C PHE A 74 -49.12 22.94 11.73
N GLY A 75 -50.41 23.14 11.51
CA GLY A 75 -51.46 22.31 12.10
C GLY A 75 -51.44 20.87 11.54
N VAL A 76 -51.89 19.91 12.36
CA VAL A 76 -51.81 18.48 12.03
C VAL A 76 -53.06 18.01 11.28
N ALA A 77 -52.88 17.44 10.08
CA ALA A 77 -53.93 16.74 9.32
C ALA A 77 -53.28 15.67 8.43
N ASN A 78 -53.97 14.58 8.15
CA ASN A 78 -53.50 13.56 7.20
C ASN A 78 -53.91 13.94 5.77
N TRP A 79 -52.97 14.46 4.98
CA TRP A 79 -53.19 14.93 3.60
C TRP A 79 -51.86 14.97 2.83
N ALA A 80 -51.94 15.13 1.51
CA ALA A 80 -50.77 15.00 0.63
C ALA A 80 -49.72 16.13 0.79
N GLY A 81 -50.12 17.31 1.27
CA GLY A 81 -49.25 18.49 1.28
C GLY A 81 -49.06 19.12 -0.12
N PRO A 82 -48.01 19.93 -0.33
CA PRO A 82 -46.93 20.25 0.61
C PRO A 82 -47.37 21.14 1.79
N LEU A 83 -46.52 21.28 2.82
CA LEU A 83 -46.80 22.23 3.92
C LEU A 83 -46.47 23.68 3.50
N PHE A 84 -45.31 23.89 2.90
CA PHE A 84 -44.85 25.18 2.39
C PHE A 84 -44.48 25.09 0.91
N SER A 85 -44.82 26.13 0.15
CA SER A 85 -44.45 26.26 -1.27
C SER A 85 -44.01 27.69 -1.56
N VAL A 86 -42.87 27.87 -2.24
CA VAL A 86 -42.40 29.19 -2.67
C VAL A 86 -41.92 29.16 -4.12
N SER A 87 -42.29 30.17 -4.91
CA SER A 87 -41.91 30.32 -6.30
C SER A 87 -41.58 31.76 -6.68
N GLY A 88 -40.70 31.94 -7.67
CA GLY A 88 -40.25 33.25 -8.17
C GLY A 88 -38.80 33.21 -8.71
N LYS A 89 -38.35 34.23 -9.45
CA LYS A 89 -36.97 34.29 -9.96
C LYS A 89 -36.15 35.36 -9.23
N GLY A 90 -34.87 35.08 -8.98
CA GLY A 90 -33.94 36.02 -8.34
C GLY A 90 -34.29 36.34 -6.89
N ILE A 91 -34.97 35.42 -6.19
CA ILE A 91 -35.47 35.62 -4.83
C ILE A 91 -34.31 35.59 -3.83
N THR A 92 -34.35 36.50 -2.85
CA THR A 92 -33.48 36.45 -1.66
C THR A 92 -34.33 36.06 -0.47
N PHE A 93 -34.36 34.77 -0.12
CA PHE A 93 -35.09 34.26 1.04
C PHE A 93 -34.14 34.08 2.23
N ASN A 94 -34.39 34.80 3.31
CA ASN A 94 -33.61 34.73 4.54
C ASN A 94 -34.50 34.34 5.73
N GLY A 95 -34.27 33.15 6.28
CA GLY A 95 -34.97 32.66 7.45
C GLY A 95 -34.55 33.31 8.76
N ASN A 96 -33.46 34.10 8.79
CA ASN A 96 -32.94 34.74 10.01
C ASN A 96 -32.79 33.79 11.22
N GLY A 97 -32.63 32.49 11.00
CA GLY A 97 -32.53 31.47 12.05
C GLY A 97 -33.86 31.02 12.65
N HIS A 98 -34.99 31.45 12.09
CA HIS A 98 -36.34 31.02 12.47
C HIS A 98 -36.72 29.66 11.88
N THR A 99 -37.76 29.07 12.48
CA THR A 99 -38.13 27.68 12.30
C THR A 99 -39.45 27.52 11.58
N PHE A 100 -39.51 26.56 10.64
CA PHE A 100 -40.73 25.91 10.20
C PHE A 100 -40.86 24.57 10.95
N ASP A 101 -41.90 24.40 11.77
CA ASP A 101 -42.18 23.16 12.51
C ASP A 101 -43.30 22.36 11.83
N GLY A 102 -42.92 21.22 11.24
CA GLY A 102 -43.80 20.34 10.47
C GLY A 102 -44.62 19.38 11.33
N GLN A 103 -44.39 19.33 12.66
CA GLN A 103 -45.12 18.48 13.60
C GLN A 103 -45.00 16.96 13.31
N GLY A 104 -43.87 16.52 12.76
CA GLY A 104 -43.50 15.14 12.48
C GLY A 104 -43.89 14.09 13.52
N PRO A 105 -43.68 14.30 14.85
CA PRO A 105 -44.09 13.34 15.89
C PRO A 105 -45.56 12.92 15.85
N SER A 106 -46.45 13.75 15.30
CA SER A 106 -47.87 13.42 15.15
C SER A 106 -48.17 12.53 13.94
N TYR A 107 -47.21 12.35 13.03
CA TYR A 107 -47.32 11.58 11.80
C TYR A 107 -46.50 10.29 11.81
N TRP A 108 -45.39 10.28 12.54
CA TRP A 108 -44.38 9.24 12.45
C TRP A 108 -44.85 7.89 13.01
N ASP A 109 -44.94 6.92 12.10
CA ASP A 109 -45.40 5.55 12.31
C ASP A 109 -44.32 4.52 11.90
N GLY A 110 -43.08 4.96 11.65
CA GLY A 110 -41.98 4.12 11.18
C GLY A 110 -42.10 3.65 9.72
N GLN A 111 -43.15 4.04 8.98
CA GLN A 111 -43.41 3.59 7.60
C GLN A 111 -43.14 4.66 6.54
N GLY A 112 -43.00 5.93 6.96
CA GLY A 112 -42.65 7.03 6.06
C GLY A 112 -43.65 7.18 4.92
N GLY A 113 -43.17 7.25 3.67
CA GLY A 113 -44.00 7.29 2.47
C GLY A 113 -44.42 5.92 1.93
N ASN A 114 -43.93 4.82 2.52
CA ASN A 114 -44.17 3.46 2.05
C ASN A 114 -45.49 2.85 2.57
N GLY A 115 -46.17 3.51 3.51
CA GLY A 115 -47.40 3.00 4.12
C GLY A 115 -47.84 3.83 5.34
N GLY A 116 -48.81 3.28 6.08
CA GLY A 116 -49.35 3.90 7.30
C GLY A 116 -50.27 5.10 7.04
N VAL A 117 -50.18 6.14 7.86
CA VAL A 117 -51.00 7.36 7.67
C VAL A 117 -50.46 8.20 6.51
N THR A 118 -51.35 8.94 5.83
CA THR A 118 -50.93 9.92 4.81
C THR A 118 -50.21 11.09 5.47
N LYS A 119 -48.97 11.35 5.03
CA LYS A 119 -48.09 12.40 5.58
C LYS A 119 -47.88 13.48 4.52
N PRO A 120 -47.93 14.77 4.89
CA PRO A 120 -47.61 15.84 3.96
C PRO A 120 -46.20 15.69 3.37
N HIS A 121 -46.09 15.63 2.04
CA HIS A 121 -44.82 15.45 1.30
C HIS A 121 -44.84 16.30 0.02
N PRO A 122 -43.81 17.14 -0.21
CA PRO A 122 -42.72 17.50 0.71
C PRO A 122 -43.21 18.47 1.79
N MET A 123 -42.41 18.65 2.85
CA MET A 123 -42.65 19.75 3.77
C MET A 123 -42.40 21.10 3.07
N MET A 124 -41.24 21.25 2.43
CA MET A 124 -40.79 22.50 1.80
C MET A 124 -40.63 22.30 0.29
N LYS A 125 -41.52 22.92 -0.50
CA LYS A 125 -41.45 22.90 -1.98
C LYS A 125 -40.79 24.17 -2.49
N ILE A 126 -39.55 24.07 -2.95
CA ILE A 126 -38.71 25.20 -3.35
C ILE A 126 -38.66 25.31 -4.87
N LYS A 127 -39.30 26.34 -5.42
CA LYS A 127 -39.37 26.64 -6.85
C LYS A 127 -38.83 28.03 -7.16
N ILE A 128 -37.77 28.45 -6.46
CA ILE A 128 -37.13 29.76 -6.64
C ILE A 128 -35.74 29.66 -7.26
N SER A 129 -35.27 30.72 -7.91
CA SER A 129 -33.84 30.96 -8.14
C SER A 129 -33.34 32.09 -7.23
N GLY A 130 -32.02 32.27 -7.12
CA GLY A 130 -31.42 33.26 -6.23
C GLY A 130 -30.78 32.62 -4.99
N THR A 131 -31.14 33.07 -3.79
CA THR A 131 -30.57 32.59 -2.53
C THR A 131 -31.65 32.18 -1.53
N TYR A 132 -31.42 31.09 -0.81
CA TYR A 132 -32.28 30.60 0.27
C TYR A 132 -31.42 30.25 1.49
N SER A 133 -31.48 31.05 2.56
CA SER A 133 -30.50 30.95 3.64
C SER A 133 -31.07 31.05 5.04
N ASN A 134 -30.38 30.49 6.03
CA ASN A 134 -30.67 30.62 7.47
C ASN A 134 -32.08 30.14 7.87
N VAL A 135 -32.63 29.13 7.19
CA VAL A 135 -33.93 28.54 7.55
C VAL A 135 -33.72 27.28 8.38
N LYS A 136 -34.45 27.16 9.48
CA LYS A 136 -34.55 25.92 10.25
C LYS A 136 -35.84 25.18 9.90
N VAL A 137 -35.75 23.89 9.66
CA VAL A 137 -36.88 22.99 9.51
C VAL A 137 -36.80 21.96 10.61
N LEU A 138 -37.87 21.89 11.40
CA LEU A 138 -38.00 20.99 12.53
C LEU A 138 -39.11 19.98 12.22
N ASN A 139 -38.85 18.71 12.51
CA ASN A 139 -39.86 17.65 12.51
C ASN A 139 -40.67 17.56 11.20
N SER A 140 -40.01 17.32 10.07
CA SER A 140 -40.69 17.09 8.79
C SER A 140 -41.52 15.79 8.82
N PRO A 141 -42.80 15.80 8.40
CA PRO A 141 -43.63 14.59 8.37
C PRO A 141 -43.07 13.48 7.46
N ALA A 142 -42.47 13.88 6.34
CA ALA A 142 -41.78 13.02 5.36
C ALA A 142 -40.59 13.81 4.77
N HIS A 143 -40.34 13.74 3.46
CA HIS A 143 -39.21 14.44 2.81
C HIS A 143 -39.26 15.95 3.13
N THR A 144 -38.11 16.51 3.49
CA THR A 144 -38.00 17.89 3.98
C THR A 144 -38.07 18.87 2.81
N TYR A 145 -37.07 18.88 1.92
CA TYR A 145 -37.04 19.78 0.76
C TYR A 145 -37.26 19.02 -0.54
N SER A 146 -38.11 19.56 -1.41
CA SER A 146 -38.14 19.23 -2.84
C SER A 146 -37.73 20.47 -3.64
N ILE A 147 -36.70 20.34 -4.47
CA ILE A 147 -36.05 21.48 -5.14
C ILE A 147 -36.22 21.37 -6.65
N SER A 148 -36.76 22.44 -7.24
CA SER A 148 -36.94 22.59 -8.69
C SER A 148 -36.76 24.06 -9.09
N ASN A 149 -35.53 24.57 -9.00
CA ASN A 149 -35.23 25.97 -9.30
C ASN A 149 -35.32 26.28 -10.80
N PRO A 150 -35.89 27.45 -11.19
CA PRO A 150 -36.02 27.87 -12.59
C PRO A 150 -34.73 28.47 -13.19
N ALA A 151 -33.75 28.80 -12.34
CA ALA A 151 -32.41 29.27 -12.68
C ALA A 151 -31.50 29.04 -11.45
N LYS A 152 -30.21 29.40 -11.52
CA LYS A 152 -29.23 29.16 -10.44
C LYS A 152 -29.77 29.46 -9.04
N LEU A 153 -29.61 28.51 -8.12
CA LEU A 153 -30.01 28.64 -6.72
C LEU A 153 -28.84 28.29 -5.79
N VAL A 154 -28.63 29.12 -4.77
CA VAL A 154 -27.73 28.82 -3.64
C VAL A 154 -28.55 28.69 -2.37
N MET A 155 -28.50 27.51 -1.76
CA MET A 155 -29.11 27.22 -0.47
C MET A 155 -28.01 27.12 0.59
N SER A 156 -28.02 27.94 1.64
CA SER A 156 -26.91 28.00 2.59
C SER A 156 -27.35 28.12 4.05
N LYS A 157 -26.55 27.58 4.98
CA LYS A 157 -26.78 27.73 6.43
C LYS A 157 -28.16 27.23 6.87
N LEU A 158 -28.61 26.12 6.28
CA LEU A 158 -29.90 25.52 6.62
C LEU A 158 -29.73 24.53 7.78
N THR A 159 -30.78 24.38 8.58
CA THR A 159 -30.84 23.33 9.61
C THR A 159 -32.06 22.47 9.36
N ILE A 160 -31.85 21.16 9.23
CA ILE A 160 -32.92 20.15 9.23
C ILE A 160 -32.73 19.31 10.49
N ASP A 161 -33.70 19.34 11.38
CA ASP A 161 -33.67 18.57 12.62
C ASP A 161 -34.90 17.68 12.73
N ASN A 162 -34.70 16.39 12.48
CA ASN A 162 -35.68 15.34 12.71
C ASN A 162 -35.24 14.39 13.84
N SER A 163 -34.40 14.85 14.78
CA SER A 163 -33.89 14.02 15.90
C SER A 163 -34.99 13.35 16.72
N ALA A 164 -36.14 14.01 16.89
CA ALA A 164 -37.28 13.44 17.59
C ALA A 164 -37.81 12.14 16.95
N GLY A 165 -37.50 11.91 15.66
CA GLY A 165 -37.85 10.70 14.93
C GLY A 165 -36.87 9.54 15.13
N ASP A 166 -35.73 9.73 15.80
CA ASP A 166 -34.73 8.68 16.01
C ASP A 166 -35.21 7.59 16.98
N ALA A 167 -35.96 8.00 18.01
CA ALA A 167 -36.51 7.08 19.00
C ALA A 167 -37.74 6.34 18.45
N PRO A 168 -37.94 5.06 18.81
CA PRO A 168 -39.18 4.35 18.52
C PRO A 168 -40.36 4.96 19.29
N ASN A 169 -41.57 4.76 18.77
CA ASN A 169 -42.83 5.06 19.45
C ASN A 169 -43.79 3.86 19.37
N ASN A 170 -44.99 4.00 19.92
CA ASN A 170 -46.01 2.95 19.94
C ASN A 170 -46.52 2.52 18.55
N GLN A 171 -46.25 3.29 17.50
CA GLN A 171 -46.68 3.02 16.12
C GLN A 171 -45.56 2.46 15.24
N SER A 172 -44.29 2.68 15.60
CA SER A 172 -43.13 2.35 14.76
C SER A 172 -42.62 0.91 14.89
N GLY A 173 -43.27 0.07 15.69
CA GLY A 173 -42.91 -1.34 15.85
C GLY A 173 -41.47 -1.56 16.34
N GLY A 174 -40.96 -0.67 17.21
CA GLY A 174 -39.60 -0.74 17.76
C GLY A 174 -38.50 -0.18 16.84
N LYS A 175 -38.83 0.29 15.64
CA LYS A 175 -37.90 1.03 14.75
C LYS A 175 -37.95 2.53 15.06
N ALA A 176 -37.00 3.30 14.53
CA ALA A 176 -37.09 4.77 14.54
C ALA A 176 -38.47 5.23 14.04
N ALA A 177 -39.08 6.19 14.72
CA ALA A 177 -40.41 6.69 14.37
C ALA A 177 -40.38 7.42 13.02
N GLY A 178 -39.35 8.24 12.78
CA GLY A 178 -39.12 8.91 11.51
C GLY A 178 -38.66 7.94 10.42
N HIS A 179 -39.22 8.08 9.22
CA HIS A 179 -38.81 7.31 8.04
C HIS A 179 -39.11 8.12 6.77
N ASN A 180 -38.28 7.98 5.73
CA ASN A 180 -38.34 8.80 4.51
C ASN A 180 -38.34 10.32 4.77
N THR A 181 -37.56 10.74 5.78
CA THR A 181 -37.32 12.15 6.11
C THR A 181 -36.13 12.71 5.34
N ASP A 182 -36.04 12.41 4.04
CA ASP A 182 -34.98 12.86 3.14
C ASP A 182 -34.72 14.37 3.30
N GLY A 183 -33.46 14.76 3.42
CA GLY A 183 -33.10 16.17 3.64
C GLY A 183 -33.39 17.01 2.41
N PHE A 184 -32.77 16.66 1.29
CA PHE A 184 -32.96 17.35 0.01
C PHE A 184 -33.25 16.36 -1.11
N ASP A 185 -34.46 16.40 -1.66
CA ASP A 185 -34.82 15.75 -2.92
C ASP A 185 -34.57 16.72 -4.09
N VAL A 186 -33.61 16.35 -4.95
CA VAL A 186 -33.05 17.22 -5.98
C VAL A 186 -33.32 16.66 -7.37
N SER A 187 -34.10 17.40 -8.15
CA SER A 187 -34.38 17.14 -9.57
C SER A 187 -34.25 18.42 -10.39
N THR A 188 -33.05 19.00 -10.46
CA THR A 188 -32.81 20.33 -11.02
C THR A 188 -31.37 20.55 -11.48
N THR A 189 -31.09 21.70 -12.08
CA THR A 189 -29.77 22.09 -12.60
C THR A 189 -29.31 23.41 -11.96
N ASP A 190 -27.99 23.59 -11.86
CA ASP A 190 -27.33 24.78 -11.32
C ASP A 190 -27.70 25.08 -9.85
N LEU A 191 -27.48 24.10 -8.98
CA LEU A 191 -27.79 24.17 -7.55
C LEU A 191 -26.52 24.10 -6.72
N THR A 192 -26.39 24.95 -5.72
CA THR A 192 -25.39 24.81 -4.65
C THR A 192 -26.09 24.72 -3.30
N ILE A 193 -25.79 23.68 -2.53
CA ILE A 193 -26.21 23.55 -1.13
C ILE A 193 -24.95 23.54 -0.26
N GLU A 194 -24.86 24.49 0.67
CA GLU A 194 -23.66 24.65 1.48
C GLU A 194 -23.88 25.02 2.94
N ASP A 195 -22.86 24.74 3.77
CA ASP A 195 -22.76 25.18 5.16
C ASP A 195 -23.99 24.80 6.02
N SER A 196 -24.64 23.67 5.71
CA SER A 196 -25.91 23.25 6.31
C SER A 196 -25.74 22.04 7.23
N THR A 197 -26.63 21.92 8.22
CA THR A 197 -26.67 20.77 9.16
C THR A 197 -27.97 20.00 8.98
N ILE A 198 -27.84 18.69 8.75
CA ILE A 198 -28.95 17.81 8.41
C ILE A 198 -28.91 16.61 9.34
N ARG A 199 -29.99 16.42 10.11
CA ARG A 199 -30.24 15.21 10.88
C ARG A 199 -31.58 14.61 10.48
N ASN A 200 -31.53 13.39 9.97
CA ASN A 200 -32.70 12.70 9.45
C ASN A 200 -32.56 11.17 9.49
N GLN A 201 -33.56 10.47 8.98
CA GLN A 201 -33.65 9.00 8.98
C GLN A 201 -33.59 8.37 7.57
N ASP A 202 -33.29 9.17 6.54
CA ASP A 202 -33.13 8.70 5.15
C ASP A 202 -32.00 9.49 4.46
N ASP A 203 -32.02 9.69 3.15
CA ASP A 203 -30.94 10.37 2.43
C ASP A 203 -30.72 11.80 2.93
N CYS A 204 -29.47 12.18 3.22
CA CYS A 204 -29.12 13.56 3.53
C CYS A 204 -29.42 14.47 2.33
N ILE A 205 -29.13 13.94 1.13
CA ILE A 205 -29.51 14.47 -0.16
C ILE A 205 -29.70 13.30 -1.13
N ALA A 206 -30.73 13.38 -1.97
CA ALA A 206 -31.04 12.46 -3.05
C ALA A 206 -31.06 13.22 -4.38
N ILE A 207 -30.00 13.06 -5.19
CA ILE A 207 -29.90 13.68 -6.53
C ILE A 207 -30.47 12.73 -7.57
N ASN A 208 -31.74 12.94 -7.93
CA ASN A 208 -32.50 12.04 -8.78
C ASN A 208 -32.37 12.37 -10.28
N LYS A 209 -32.17 13.65 -10.61
CA LYS A 209 -32.03 14.16 -11.99
C LYS A 209 -31.37 15.55 -12.00
N GLY A 210 -30.62 15.86 -13.05
CA GLY A 210 -30.15 17.21 -13.37
C GLY A 210 -28.64 17.34 -13.45
N SER A 211 -28.12 18.58 -13.45
CA SER A 211 -26.68 18.79 -13.68
C SER A 211 -26.10 20.01 -12.96
N ASN A 212 -24.78 20.09 -12.87
CA ASN A 212 -24.06 21.21 -12.25
C ASN A 212 -24.52 21.45 -10.79
N ILE A 213 -24.44 20.41 -9.97
CA ILE A 213 -24.88 20.44 -8.57
C ILE A 213 -23.65 20.38 -7.67
N ILE A 214 -23.58 21.28 -6.69
CA ILE A 214 -22.52 21.32 -5.67
C ILE A 214 -23.16 21.12 -4.29
N PHE A 215 -22.72 20.11 -3.56
CA PHE A 215 -23.09 19.87 -2.17
C PHE A 215 -21.83 19.93 -1.31
N GLN A 216 -21.66 21.01 -0.54
CA GLN A 216 -20.38 21.28 0.12
C GLN A 216 -20.45 21.80 1.56
N ARG A 217 -19.46 21.42 2.38
CA ARG A 217 -19.32 21.89 3.77
C ARG A 217 -20.57 21.65 4.63
N ASN A 218 -21.32 20.60 4.33
CA ASN A 218 -22.51 20.22 5.10
C ASN A 218 -22.18 19.13 6.14
N SER A 219 -22.99 19.05 7.19
CA SER A 219 -22.99 17.95 8.16
C SER A 219 -24.26 17.09 7.99
N CYS A 220 -24.09 15.79 7.78
CA CYS A 220 -25.17 14.82 7.60
C CYS A 220 -25.13 13.79 8.75
N THR A 221 -26.21 13.64 9.51
CA THR A 221 -26.25 12.73 10.68
C THR A 221 -27.44 11.78 10.68
N GLY A 222 -27.16 10.49 10.92
CA GLY A 222 -28.18 9.49 11.31
C GLY A 222 -28.90 8.74 10.18
N GLY A 223 -28.92 9.28 8.97
CA GLY A 223 -29.69 8.75 7.83
C GLY A 223 -28.96 7.75 6.92
N HIS A 224 -29.25 7.79 5.62
CA HIS A 224 -28.68 6.91 4.60
C HIS A 224 -27.38 7.43 3.94
N GLY A 225 -26.94 8.63 4.29
CA GLY A 225 -25.75 9.27 3.73
C GLY A 225 -26.06 10.22 2.57
N ILE A 226 -25.03 10.55 1.80
CA ILE A 226 -25.15 11.40 0.61
C ILE A 226 -25.41 10.51 -0.61
N SER A 227 -26.55 10.71 -1.27
CA SER A 227 -27.00 9.85 -2.36
C SER A 227 -27.17 10.57 -3.69
N ILE A 228 -26.62 9.95 -4.73
CA ILE A 228 -27.00 10.21 -6.12
C ILE A 228 -27.93 9.08 -6.55
N GLY A 229 -29.19 9.41 -6.79
CA GLY A 229 -30.29 8.49 -7.08
C GLY A 229 -31.39 8.52 -6.02
N SER A 230 -32.45 7.71 -6.17
CA SER A 230 -32.57 6.55 -7.07
C SER A 230 -32.79 6.94 -8.54
N ILE A 231 -31.79 6.69 -9.39
CA ILE A 231 -31.88 7.01 -10.82
C ILE A 231 -32.92 6.11 -11.49
N SER A 232 -33.90 6.72 -12.15
CA SER A 232 -35.01 6.05 -12.84
C SER A 232 -34.89 6.21 -14.37
N THR A 233 -35.74 5.51 -15.12
CA THR A 233 -35.79 5.58 -16.59
C THR A 233 -35.83 7.03 -17.09
N GLY A 234 -35.00 7.36 -18.08
CA GLY A 234 -34.93 8.69 -18.69
C GLY A 234 -34.21 9.77 -17.87
N ALA A 235 -33.70 9.45 -16.68
CA ALA A 235 -32.99 10.42 -15.84
C ALA A 235 -31.52 10.58 -16.28
N THR A 236 -31.02 11.81 -16.26
CA THR A 236 -29.60 12.14 -16.47
C THR A 236 -29.12 12.92 -15.26
N VAL A 237 -28.02 12.46 -14.66
CA VAL A 237 -27.28 13.17 -13.61
C VAL A 237 -25.85 13.41 -14.10
N GLN A 238 -25.44 14.68 -14.14
CA GLN A 238 -24.13 15.05 -14.68
C GLN A 238 -23.45 16.18 -13.92
N ASN A 239 -22.12 16.16 -13.82
CA ASN A 239 -21.32 17.26 -13.25
C ASN A 239 -21.73 17.59 -11.80
N VAL A 240 -21.66 16.58 -10.93
CA VAL A 240 -21.98 16.72 -9.50
C VAL A 240 -20.69 16.77 -8.69
N GLN A 241 -20.61 17.71 -7.76
CA GLN A 241 -19.48 17.86 -6.85
C GLN A 241 -19.94 17.73 -5.40
N ILE A 242 -19.37 16.78 -4.67
CA ILE A 242 -19.62 16.52 -3.26
C ILE A 242 -18.33 16.84 -2.49
N LEU A 243 -18.30 17.99 -1.80
CA LEU A 243 -17.05 18.60 -1.34
C LEU A 243 -17.02 18.88 0.16
N ASN A 244 -16.01 18.41 0.88
CA ASN A 244 -15.73 18.80 2.26
C ASN A 244 -16.92 18.61 3.23
N ASN A 245 -17.74 17.59 3.02
CA ASN A 245 -18.86 17.28 3.91
C ASN A 245 -18.42 16.41 5.09
N GLN A 246 -19.15 16.49 6.20
CA GLN A 246 -19.01 15.63 7.36
C GLN A 246 -20.21 14.68 7.46
N ILE A 247 -19.95 13.38 7.52
CA ILE A 247 -21.00 12.35 7.52
C ILE A 247 -20.89 11.51 8.79
N ILE A 248 -21.92 11.51 9.63
CA ILE A 248 -21.84 10.98 11.00
C ILE A 248 -22.95 9.95 11.22
N ASN A 249 -22.60 8.72 11.61
CA ASN A 249 -23.55 7.68 12.01
C ASN A 249 -24.63 7.34 10.96
N ASN A 250 -24.34 7.56 9.66
CA ASN A 250 -25.23 7.20 8.56
C ASN A 250 -25.04 5.73 8.16
N ASP A 251 -26.02 5.14 7.48
CA ASP A 251 -25.89 3.80 6.91
C ASP A 251 -24.78 3.73 5.87
N GLN A 252 -24.78 4.65 4.92
CA GLN A 252 -23.72 4.81 3.92
C GLN A 252 -23.01 6.14 4.13
N ALA A 253 -21.76 6.27 3.69
CA ALA A 253 -21.18 7.61 3.58
C ALA A 253 -21.55 8.23 2.23
N LEU A 254 -21.06 7.64 1.13
CA LEU A 254 -21.27 8.14 -0.23
C LEU A 254 -21.91 7.05 -1.09
N ARG A 255 -23.05 7.36 -1.69
CA ARG A 255 -23.87 6.40 -2.43
C ARG A 255 -24.24 6.89 -3.83
N ILE A 256 -24.13 5.99 -4.80
CA ILE A 256 -24.80 6.08 -6.11
C ILE A 256 -25.72 4.87 -6.23
N LYS A 257 -27.03 5.09 -6.42
CA LYS A 257 -28.04 4.03 -6.55
C LYS A 257 -28.88 4.21 -7.81
N THR A 258 -28.92 3.19 -8.67
CA THR A 258 -29.73 3.21 -9.90
C THR A 258 -30.71 2.04 -9.89
N LYS A 259 -31.96 2.27 -10.30
CA LYS A 259 -32.96 1.20 -10.37
C LYS A 259 -32.54 0.15 -11.41
N ALA A 260 -32.66 -1.13 -11.07
CA ALA A 260 -32.25 -2.25 -11.91
C ALA A 260 -33.04 -2.33 -13.23
N ASP A 261 -34.30 -1.88 -13.21
CA ASP A 261 -35.19 -1.82 -14.37
C ASP A 261 -35.12 -0.48 -15.14
N ALA A 262 -34.29 0.47 -14.70
CA ALA A 262 -34.18 1.75 -15.37
C ALA A 262 -33.51 1.61 -16.75
N THR A 263 -34.08 2.29 -17.74
CA THR A 263 -33.56 2.34 -19.12
C THR A 263 -33.35 3.79 -19.57
N SER A 264 -32.51 3.99 -20.59
CA SER A 264 -32.28 5.32 -21.18
C SER A 264 -31.86 6.39 -20.16
N ALA A 265 -31.05 6.03 -19.17
CA ALA A 265 -30.60 6.91 -18.09
C ALA A 265 -29.08 6.98 -18.00
N SER A 266 -28.54 8.02 -17.36
CA SER A 266 -27.09 8.16 -17.18
C SER A 266 -26.67 8.90 -15.90
N VAL A 267 -25.50 8.54 -15.38
CA VAL A 267 -24.78 9.20 -14.30
C VAL A 267 -23.34 9.44 -14.75
N SER A 268 -22.89 10.69 -14.80
CA SER A 268 -21.53 10.99 -15.27
C SER A 268 -20.88 12.21 -14.61
N GLY A 269 -19.56 12.23 -14.55
CA GLY A 269 -18.82 13.40 -14.07
C GLY A 269 -19.09 13.71 -12.60
N ILE A 270 -18.98 12.69 -11.74
CA ILE A 270 -19.20 12.83 -10.29
C ILE A 270 -17.83 12.99 -9.62
N THR A 271 -17.67 14.03 -8.81
CA THR A 271 -16.44 14.31 -8.07
C THR A 271 -16.68 14.34 -6.57
N PHE A 272 -15.93 13.53 -5.83
CA PHE A 272 -15.86 13.54 -4.37
C PHE A 272 -14.49 14.07 -3.92
N SER A 273 -14.45 15.11 -3.09
CA SER A 273 -13.20 15.69 -2.58
C SER A 273 -13.34 16.12 -1.12
N GLY A 274 -12.37 15.73 -0.27
CA GLY A 274 -12.25 16.22 1.10
C GLY A 274 -13.37 15.81 2.06
N ASN A 275 -14.25 14.87 1.69
CA ASN A 275 -15.33 14.42 2.56
C ASN A 275 -14.80 13.56 3.70
N THR A 276 -15.42 13.65 4.87
CA THR A 276 -15.10 12.84 6.04
C THR A 276 -16.32 12.06 6.50
N ALA A 277 -16.11 10.84 6.99
CA ALA A 277 -17.19 10.05 7.56
C ALA A 277 -16.75 9.27 8.80
N THR A 278 -17.63 9.16 9.79
CA THR A 278 -17.45 8.35 10.99
C THR A 278 -18.73 7.61 11.37
N GLY A 279 -18.58 6.43 11.98
CA GLY A 279 -19.73 5.63 12.43
C GLY A 279 -20.61 5.08 11.30
N THR A 280 -20.09 5.02 10.06
CA THR A 280 -20.84 4.52 8.91
C THR A 280 -21.15 3.03 9.05
N LYS A 281 -22.43 2.64 8.96
CA LYS A 281 -22.92 1.34 9.46
C LYS A 281 -22.95 0.20 8.43
N LYS A 282 -23.06 0.50 7.13
CA LYS A 282 -23.26 -0.51 6.07
C LYS A 282 -22.19 -0.44 4.97
N PHE A 283 -22.00 0.71 4.32
CA PHE A 283 -21.01 0.89 3.25
C PHE A 283 -20.31 2.24 3.35
N GLY A 284 -18.97 2.26 3.29
CA GLY A 284 -18.23 3.51 3.15
C GLY A 284 -18.58 4.19 1.82
N VAL A 285 -18.30 3.50 0.72
CA VAL A 285 -18.73 3.91 -0.63
C VAL A 285 -19.53 2.78 -1.27
N ILE A 286 -20.67 3.11 -1.87
CA ILE A 286 -21.45 2.15 -2.65
C ILE A 286 -21.91 2.74 -3.98
N VAL A 287 -21.62 2.03 -5.07
CA VAL A 287 -22.16 2.30 -6.41
C VAL A 287 -22.95 1.06 -6.80
N ASP A 288 -24.28 1.17 -6.92
CA ASP A 288 -25.16 0.02 -7.02
C ASP A 288 -26.20 0.17 -8.14
N GLN A 289 -26.14 -0.72 -9.13
CA GLN A 289 -27.14 -0.83 -10.20
C GLN A 289 -28.26 -1.84 -9.93
N GLY A 290 -28.31 -2.44 -8.73
CA GLY A 290 -29.28 -3.47 -8.34
C GLY A 290 -30.52 -2.96 -7.59
N TYR A 291 -30.64 -1.65 -7.34
CA TYR A 291 -31.72 -1.07 -6.52
C TYR A 291 -33.12 -1.42 -7.12
N PRO A 292 -34.17 -1.73 -6.31
CA PRO A 292 -34.31 -1.52 -4.87
C PRO A 292 -33.60 -2.55 -3.98
N THR A 293 -33.20 -3.70 -4.52
CA THR A 293 -32.45 -4.69 -3.77
C THR A 293 -31.00 -4.25 -3.68
N THR A 294 -30.54 -3.85 -2.50
CA THR A 294 -29.14 -3.44 -2.30
C THR A 294 -28.21 -4.57 -2.74
N LEU A 295 -27.30 -4.29 -3.68
CA LEU A 295 -26.40 -5.25 -4.30
C LEU A 295 -27.11 -6.44 -4.98
N GLY A 296 -28.36 -6.22 -5.45
CA GLY A 296 -29.12 -7.15 -6.28
C GLY A 296 -28.54 -7.28 -7.70
N ALA A 297 -29.22 -8.02 -8.58
CA ALA A 297 -28.78 -8.19 -9.97
C ALA A 297 -28.66 -6.82 -10.67
N PRO A 298 -27.47 -6.43 -11.17
CA PRO A 298 -27.29 -5.09 -11.72
C PRO A 298 -28.02 -4.93 -13.06
N GLY A 299 -28.74 -3.82 -13.21
CA GLY A 299 -29.31 -3.39 -14.48
C GLY A 299 -28.26 -2.83 -15.45
N ASN A 300 -28.58 -2.81 -16.76
CA ASN A 300 -27.67 -2.31 -17.81
C ASN A 300 -28.15 -1.03 -18.51
N GLY A 301 -29.37 -0.56 -18.18
CA GLY A 301 -30.02 0.56 -18.84
C GLY A 301 -29.63 1.94 -18.30
N VAL A 302 -28.88 2.00 -17.19
CA VAL A 302 -28.23 3.23 -16.71
C VAL A 302 -26.74 3.19 -17.05
N LYS A 303 -26.26 4.19 -17.78
CA LYS A 303 -24.83 4.34 -18.09
C LYS A 303 -24.12 5.11 -16.99
N ILE A 304 -23.05 4.55 -16.44
CA ILE A 304 -22.28 5.18 -15.35
C ILE A 304 -20.83 5.38 -15.81
N SER A 305 -20.31 6.60 -15.67
CA SER A 305 -18.92 6.91 -16.04
C SER A 305 -18.35 8.08 -15.23
N GLY A 306 -17.02 8.17 -15.11
CA GLY A 306 -16.35 9.29 -14.47
C GLY A 306 -16.78 9.52 -13.01
N ILE A 307 -16.71 8.47 -12.19
CA ILE A 307 -16.97 8.53 -10.74
C ILE A 307 -15.62 8.68 -10.02
N ASN A 308 -15.25 9.89 -9.64
CA ASN A 308 -13.88 10.20 -9.24
C ASN A 308 -13.78 10.70 -7.79
N PHE A 309 -12.74 10.23 -7.09
CA PHE A 309 -12.26 10.76 -5.82
C PHE A 309 -10.93 11.45 -6.07
N THR A 310 -10.98 12.78 -6.19
CA THR A 310 -9.85 13.63 -6.59
C THR A 310 -9.76 14.86 -5.71
N GLY A 311 -8.68 15.66 -5.84
CA GLY A 311 -8.47 16.84 -5.01
C GLY A 311 -7.97 16.50 -3.61
N SER A 312 -8.67 16.96 -2.59
CA SER A 312 -8.37 16.66 -1.18
C SER A 312 -8.79 15.23 -0.83
N THR A 313 -8.00 14.55 0.01
CA THR A 313 -8.30 13.17 0.42
C THR A 313 -9.64 13.06 1.13
N ASN A 314 -10.46 12.11 0.68
CA ASN A 314 -11.70 11.70 1.34
C ASN A 314 -11.36 10.64 2.40
N ASN A 315 -11.71 10.89 3.67
CA ASN A 315 -11.37 10.02 4.80
C ASN A 315 -12.64 9.43 5.42
N ILE A 316 -12.89 8.14 5.15
CA ILE A 316 -14.12 7.46 5.55
C ILE A 316 -13.79 6.37 6.57
N ALA A 317 -14.28 6.50 7.80
CA ALA A 317 -14.16 5.47 8.83
C ALA A 317 -15.50 4.75 9.02
N VAL A 318 -15.52 3.44 8.75
CA VAL A 318 -16.72 2.61 8.84
C VAL A 318 -16.69 1.70 10.08
N THR A 319 -17.86 1.28 10.57
CA THR A 319 -17.96 0.34 11.69
C THR A 319 -17.44 -1.05 11.30
N SER A 320 -17.11 -1.89 12.28
CA SER A 320 -16.52 -3.22 12.05
C SER A 320 -17.38 -4.16 11.19
N SER A 321 -18.71 -4.02 11.22
CA SER A 321 -19.64 -4.82 10.43
C SER A 321 -19.85 -4.32 9.00
N ALA A 322 -19.56 -3.05 8.74
CA ALA A 322 -19.76 -2.39 7.45
C ALA A 322 -18.74 -2.86 6.41
N GLN A 323 -19.07 -2.74 5.12
CA GLN A 323 -18.14 -2.97 4.02
C GLN A 323 -17.53 -1.64 3.56
N ARG A 324 -16.22 -1.61 3.30
CA ARG A 324 -15.53 -0.35 2.91
C ARG A 324 -16.07 0.21 1.60
N VAL A 325 -16.04 -0.62 0.56
CA VAL A 325 -16.47 -0.24 -0.79
C VAL A 325 -17.25 -1.40 -1.40
N ALA A 326 -18.33 -1.08 -2.12
CA ALA A 326 -18.98 -2.00 -3.04
C ALA A 326 -19.30 -1.31 -4.37
N VAL A 327 -18.87 -1.89 -5.49
CA VAL A 327 -19.23 -1.45 -6.84
C VAL A 327 -19.97 -2.59 -7.55
N ASN A 328 -21.30 -2.54 -7.51
CA ASN A 328 -22.19 -3.48 -8.19
C ASN A 328 -22.61 -2.92 -9.54
N CYS A 329 -21.73 -3.12 -10.52
CA CYS A 329 -21.85 -2.61 -11.88
C CYS A 329 -22.26 -3.71 -12.86
N GLY A 330 -23.23 -3.40 -13.72
CA GLY A 330 -23.50 -4.16 -14.94
C GLY A 330 -22.58 -3.70 -16.09
N THR A 331 -22.95 -4.04 -17.32
CA THR A 331 -22.23 -3.60 -18.53
C THR A 331 -22.41 -2.10 -18.84
N GLY A 332 -23.22 -1.39 -18.05
CA GLY A 332 -23.43 0.06 -18.15
C GLY A 332 -22.30 0.92 -17.56
N CYS A 333 -21.42 0.35 -16.73
CA CYS A 333 -20.28 1.08 -16.16
C CYS A 333 -19.10 1.12 -17.13
N THR A 334 -18.60 2.32 -17.42
CA THR A 334 -17.56 2.54 -18.45
C THR A 334 -16.48 3.52 -18.01
N GLY A 335 -15.36 3.45 -18.72
CA GLY A 335 -14.23 4.36 -18.57
C GLY A 335 -13.30 4.00 -17.42
N THR A 336 -12.44 4.96 -17.10
CA THR A 336 -11.52 4.88 -15.97
C THR A 336 -11.95 5.84 -14.88
N TRP A 337 -11.96 5.38 -13.64
CA TRP A 337 -12.33 6.15 -12.46
C TRP A 337 -11.08 6.38 -11.60
N ASP A 338 -10.78 7.61 -11.24
CA ASP A 338 -9.63 7.95 -10.39
C ASP A 338 -10.05 7.96 -8.93
N TRP A 339 -9.58 6.99 -8.16
CA TRP A 339 -9.89 6.84 -6.73
C TRP A 339 -8.66 7.08 -5.85
N SER A 340 -7.62 7.72 -6.39
CA SER A 340 -6.35 7.97 -5.69
C SER A 340 -6.49 8.83 -4.43
N LYS A 341 -7.59 9.57 -4.27
CA LYS A 341 -7.89 10.39 -3.08
C LYS A 341 -9.03 9.84 -2.24
N LEU A 342 -9.23 8.52 -2.26
CA LEU A 342 -10.14 7.82 -1.34
C LEU A 342 -9.35 7.02 -0.30
N THR A 343 -9.67 7.21 0.97
CA THR A 343 -9.18 6.39 2.08
C THR A 343 -10.37 5.90 2.89
N VAL A 344 -10.55 4.58 2.99
CA VAL A 344 -11.61 3.96 3.78
C VAL A 344 -11.00 3.02 4.82
N THR A 345 -11.28 3.25 6.10
CA THR A 345 -10.71 2.48 7.23
C THR A 345 -11.82 1.82 8.07
N GLY A 346 -11.44 0.88 8.93
CA GLY A 346 -12.39 0.04 9.67
C GLY A 346 -13.01 -1.06 8.80
N GLY A 347 -14.14 -1.61 9.25
CA GLY A 347 -14.99 -2.55 8.50
C GLY A 347 -14.35 -3.75 7.82
N LYS A 348 -15.16 -4.40 6.99
CA LYS A 348 -14.81 -5.50 6.09
C LYS A 348 -14.28 -4.95 4.77
N ALA A 349 -13.26 -5.58 4.23
CA ALA A 349 -12.75 -5.30 2.89
C ALA A 349 -13.83 -5.50 1.80
N SER A 350 -13.63 -4.87 0.65
CA SER A 350 -14.52 -4.98 -0.50
C SER A 350 -14.63 -6.42 -1.00
N ASP A 351 -15.85 -6.93 -1.08
CA ASP A 351 -16.12 -8.23 -1.68
C ASP A 351 -15.67 -8.24 -3.15
N SER A 352 -14.89 -9.24 -3.53
CA SER A 352 -14.35 -9.39 -4.89
C SER A 352 -15.42 -9.39 -5.98
N LYS A 353 -16.66 -9.81 -5.67
CA LYS A 353 -17.78 -9.78 -6.64
C LYS A 353 -18.31 -8.37 -6.94
N TYR A 354 -18.04 -7.39 -6.07
CA TYR A 354 -18.53 -6.02 -6.20
C TYR A 354 -17.36 -5.06 -6.42
N ARG A 355 -16.66 -5.27 -7.54
CA ARG A 355 -15.53 -4.46 -7.98
C ARG A 355 -15.71 -4.05 -9.43
N TYR A 356 -15.19 -2.87 -9.76
CA TYR A 356 -15.12 -2.38 -11.13
C TYR A 356 -13.66 -2.27 -11.57
N SER A 357 -13.29 -3.00 -12.62
CA SER A 357 -11.90 -3.07 -13.10
C SER A 357 -11.37 -1.74 -13.65
N GLY A 358 -12.25 -0.78 -13.96
CA GLY A 358 -11.87 0.55 -14.43
C GLY A 358 -11.38 1.51 -13.34
N VAL A 359 -11.31 1.11 -12.07
CA VAL A 359 -10.82 1.96 -10.97
C VAL A 359 -9.28 1.99 -10.94
N LYS A 360 -8.68 3.18 -10.99
CA LYS A 360 -7.26 3.44 -10.75
C LYS A 360 -7.06 3.91 -9.31
N GLY A 361 -6.07 3.35 -8.63
CA GLY A 361 -5.68 3.76 -7.26
C GLY A 361 -6.19 2.85 -6.13
N GLU A 362 -6.88 1.74 -6.44
CA GLU A 362 -7.47 0.83 -5.45
C GLU A 362 -6.46 -0.17 -4.83
N THR A 363 -5.23 0.25 -4.56
CA THR A 363 -4.28 -0.63 -3.85
C THR A 363 -3.33 0.21 -3.01
N SER A 364 -3.85 0.71 -1.89
CA SER A 364 -2.98 1.04 -0.77
C SER A 364 -2.40 -0.26 -0.20
N ILE A 365 -1.17 -0.22 0.31
CA ILE A 365 -0.53 -1.36 1.01
C ILE A 365 -1.45 -1.87 2.13
N SER A 366 -2.22 -0.99 2.76
CA SER A 366 -3.26 -1.31 3.75
C SER A 366 -4.41 -2.18 3.23
N ASP A 367 -4.76 -2.13 1.94
CA ASP A 367 -5.80 -2.98 1.35
C ASP A 367 -5.27 -4.38 1.00
N LEU A 368 -3.98 -4.48 0.62
CA LEU A 368 -3.27 -5.76 0.48
C LEU A 368 -3.11 -6.47 1.84
N LEU A 369 -2.92 -5.71 2.92
CA LEU A 369 -2.76 -6.24 4.28
C LEU A 369 -4.06 -6.76 4.91
N LEU A 370 -5.24 -6.31 4.44
CA LEU A 370 -6.55 -6.83 4.88
C LEU A 370 -7.06 -8.04 4.07
N VAL A 371 -6.33 -8.49 3.05
CA VAL A 371 -6.65 -9.73 2.31
C VAL A 371 -6.51 -10.98 3.18
N LEU A 372 -5.90 -10.87 4.36
CA LEU A 372 -5.56 -12.02 5.20
C LEU A 372 -6.61 -12.27 6.28
N LYS A 373 -7.78 -12.78 5.87
CA LYS A 373 -8.72 -13.37 6.82
C LYS A 373 -8.21 -14.73 7.34
N ASN A 374 -7.39 -15.46 6.57
CA ASN A 374 -6.72 -16.68 7.00
C ASN A 374 -5.28 -16.77 6.45
N PRO A 375 -4.29 -17.21 7.26
CA PRO A 375 -2.92 -17.49 6.80
C PRO A 375 -2.85 -18.45 5.60
N SER A 376 -3.79 -19.40 5.49
CA SER A 376 -3.89 -20.41 4.43
C SER A 376 -4.19 -19.86 3.02
N ASP A 377 -4.64 -18.62 2.92
CA ASP A 377 -5.07 -18.03 1.65
C ASP A 377 -3.90 -17.39 0.87
N VAL A 378 -2.72 -17.30 1.49
CA VAL A 378 -1.54 -16.71 0.88
C VAL A 378 -0.69 -17.82 0.26
N LYS A 379 -0.43 -17.72 -1.06
CA LYS A 379 0.32 -18.75 -1.79
C LYS A 379 1.46 -18.16 -2.61
N LEU A 380 2.61 -18.81 -2.54
CA LEU A 380 3.72 -18.58 -3.44
C LEU A 380 3.34 -19.09 -4.84
N ASP A 381 3.33 -18.22 -5.85
CA ASP A 381 3.07 -18.61 -7.24
C ASP A 381 4.35 -19.17 -7.89
N ARG A 382 4.82 -20.28 -7.32
CA ARG A 382 6.05 -20.95 -7.71
C ARG A 382 6.12 -21.20 -9.23
N PRO A 383 5.07 -21.71 -9.92
CA PRO A 383 5.13 -21.93 -11.35
C PRO A 383 5.35 -20.64 -12.15
N ALA A 384 4.69 -19.53 -11.77
CA ALA A 384 4.88 -18.26 -12.46
C ALA A 384 6.31 -17.72 -12.29
N HIS A 385 6.85 -17.73 -11.06
CA HIS A 385 8.21 -17.24 -10.80
C HIS A 385 9.27 -18.13 -11.45
N ALA A 386 9.10 -19.46 -11.40
CA ALA A 386 10.00 -20.42 -12.03
C ALA A 386 10.04 -20.22 -13.54
N ARG A 387 8.87 -20.16 -14.20
CA ARG A 387 8.79 -19.93 -15.65
C ARG A 387 9.42 -18.60 -16.03
N TRP A 388 9.19 -17.56 -15.26
CA TRP A 388 9.72 -16.21 -15.51
C TRP A 388 11.25 -16.16 -15.41
N ALA A 389 11.83 -16.74 -14.35
CA ALA A 389 13.28 -16.81 -14.18
C ALA A 389 13.95 -17.73 -15.21
N TYR A 390 13.36 -18.90 -15.48
CA TYR A 390 13.88 -19.85 -16.48
C TYR A 390 13.86 -19.26 -17.89
N THR A 391 12.76 -18.59 -18.27
CA THR A 391 12.65 -17.88 -19.54
C THR A 391 13.75 -16.83 -19.69
N SER A 392 14.00 -16.05 -18.63
CA SER A 392 15.04 -15.02 -18.62
C SER A 392 16.44 -15.60 -18.83
N LEU A 393 16.72 -16.77 -18.26
CA LEU A 393 18.00 -17.46 -18.40
C LEU A 393 18.20 -18.04 -19.82
N ILE A 394 17.14 -18.60 -20.44
CA ILE A 394 17.26 -19.34 -21.70
C ILE A 394 17.08 -18.47 -22.94
N GLN A 395 16.09 -17.58 -22.94
CA GLN A 395 15.70 -16.78 -24.11
C GLN A 395 16.46 -15.45 -24.19
N GLY A 396 17.23 -15.11 -23.15
CA GLY A 396 17.93 -13.85 -23.04
C GLY A 396 17.02 -12.73 -22.50
N LEU A 397 17.62 -11.54 -22.38
CA LEU A 397 16.98 -10.38 -21.75
C LEU A 397 16.65 -9.30 -22.79
N PRO A 398 15.53 -8.58 -22.63
CA PRO A 398 15.17 -7.49 -23.54
C PRO A 398 16.13 -6.30 -23.42
N GLY A 399 16.19 -5.45 -24.45
CA GLY A 399 17.14 -4.33 -24.55
C GLY A 399 17.14 -3.33 -23.37
N ARG A 400 16.09 -3.29 -22.55
CA ARG A 400 16.10 -2.51 -21.29
C ARG A 400 17.18 -2.97 -20.29
N TYR A 401 17.73 -4.17 -20.43
CA TYR A 401 18.82 -4.68 -19.60
C TYR A 401 20.21 -4.25 -20.07
N THR A 402 20.34 -3.45 -21.13
CA THR A 402 21.65 -2.90 -21.55
C THR A 402 22.35 -2.11 -20.44
N SER A 403 21.60 -1.49 -19.53
CA SER A 403 22.19 -0.82 -18.36
C SER A 403 22.87 -1.79 -17.37
N GLN A 404 22.72 -3.10 -17.55
CA GLN A 404 23.29 -4.16 -16.73
C GLN A 404 24.24 -5.06 -17.54
N ASP A 405 24.77 -4.57 -18.68
CA ASP A 405 25.70 -5.33 -19.50
C ASP A 405 27.05 -5.62 -18.81
N ALA A 406 27.43 -4.80 -17.82
CA ALA A 406 28.57 -5.08 -16.93
C ALA A 406 28.20 -5.96 -15.71
N SER A 407 27.01 -6.56 -15.73
CA SER A 407 26.45 -7.35 -14.63
C SER A 407 25.86 -8.68 -15.12
N GLN A 408 26.33 -9.22 -16.25
CA GLN A 408 25.82 -10.49 -16.78
C GLN A 408 25.98 -11.65 -15.77
N PRO A 409 27.12 -11.82 -15.07
CA PRO A 409 27.23 -12.82 -14.01
C PRO A 409 26.20 -12.67 -12.89
N TRP A 410 25.81 -11.43 -12.54
CA TRP A 410 24.78 -11.18 -11.53
C TRP A 410 23.40 -11.61 -12.02
N LEU A 411 23.05 -11.30 -13.26
CA LEU A 411 21.79 -11.71 -13.87
C LEU A 411 21.66 -13.23 -13.91
N ILE A 412 22.75 -13.92 -14.25
CA ILE A 412 22.83 -15.39 -14.22
C ILE A 412 22.68 -15.90 -12.78
N TYR A 413 23.48 -15.39 -11.84
CA TYR A 413 23.42 -15.77 -10.44
C TYR A 413 22.01 -15.60 -9.85
N TRP A 414 21.37 -14.46 -10.06
CA TRP A 414 20.03 -14.20 -9.54
C TRP A 414 18.97 -15.12 -10.16
N ALA A 415 19.08 -15.44 -11.45
CA ALA A 415 18.21 -16.42 -12.08
C ALA A 415 18.41 -17.82 -11.49
N LEU A 416 19.66 -18.26 -11.35
CA LEU A 416 20.02 -19.56 -10.77
C LEU A 416 19.58 -19.68 -9.31
N GLN A 417 19.83 -18.65 -8.50
CA GLN A 417 19.45 -18.62 -7.10
C GLN A 417 17.93 -18.60 -6.95
N THR A 418 17.21 -17.87 -7.81
CA THR A 418 15.74 -17.92 -7.86
C THR A 418 15.24 -19.33 -8.14
N LEU A 419 15.75 -19.97 -9.20
CA LEU A 419 15.35 -21.33 -9.58
C LEU A 419 15.68 -22.36 -8.50
N THR A 420 16.83 -22.19 -7.83
CA THR A 420 17.24 -22.99 -6.67
C THR A 420 16.27 -22.79 -5.51
N CYS A 421 15.97 -21.56 -5.09
CA CYS A 421 14.98 -21.32 -4.03
C CYS A 421 13.60 -21.94 -4.37
N LEU A 422 13.23 -22.00 -5.65
CA LEU A 422 11.95 -22.57 -6.09
C LEU A 422 11.97 -24.09 -6.28
N GLY A 423 13.10 -24.78 -6.07
CA GLY A 423 13.20 -26.23 -6.24
C GLY A 423 13.30 -26.69 -7.70
N VAL A 424 13.68 -25.80 -8.62
CA VAL A 424 13.77 -26.11 -10.05
C VAL A 424 15.17 -26.61 -10.40
N GLN A 425 15.23 -27.78 -11.02
CA GLN A 425 16.47 -28.35 -11.55
C GLN A 425 16.62 -28.02 -13.02
N LEU A 426 17.83 -27.63 -13.41
CA LEU A 426 18.19 -27.40 -14.81
C LEU A 426 18.61 -28.71 -15.49
N ASP A 427 18.26 -28.86 -16.76
CA ASP A 427 18.74 -29.97 -17.57
C ASP A 427 20.26 -29.86 -17.84
N PRO A 428 20.96 -30.97 -18.14
CA PRO A 428 22.40 -30.97 -18.34
C PRO A 428 22.91 -30.01 -19.43
N ALA A 429 22.16 -29.83 -20.52
CA ALA A 429 22.57 -28.95 -21.62
C ALA A 429 22.48 -27.48 -21.20
N THR A 430 21.41 -27.10 -20.50
CA THR A 430 21.27 -25.77 -19.92
C THR A 430 22.35 -25.49 -18.87
N LYS A 431 22.65 -26.45 -17.99
CA LYS A 431 23.76 -26.32 -17.02
C LYS A 431 25.08 -26.07 -17.74
N GLN A 432 25.38 -26.86 -18.76
CA GLN A 432 26.63 -26.71 -19.52
C GLN A 432 26.73 -25.36 -20.22
N ARG A 433 25.68 -24.91 -20.91
CA ARG A 433 25.64 -23.57 -21.53
C ARG A 433 25.90 -22.45 -20.51
N THR A 434 25.33 -22.60 -19.31
CA THR A 434 25.51 -21.63 -18.22
C THR A 434 26.97 -21.63 -17.74
N ILE A 435 27.57 -22.80 -17.53
CA ILE A 435 29.00 -22.94 -17.20
C ILE A 435 29.87 -22.26 -18.26
N ASP A 436 29.66 -22.60 -19.54
CA ASP A 436 30.46 -22.07 -20.65
C ASP A 436 30.35 -20.53 -20.73
N THR A 437 29.16 -19.99 -20.50
CA THR A 437 28.90 -18.53 -20.48
C THR A 437 29.63 -17.85 -19.31
N ILE A 438 29.61 -18.44 -18.11
CA ILE A 438 30.30 -17.87 -16.95
C ILE A 438 31.81 -17.93 -17.14
N ILE A 439 32.34 -19.05 -17.63
CA ILE A 439 33.78 -19.22 -17.86
C ILE A 439 34.29 -18.26 -18.94
N ALA A 440 33.48 -17.92 -19.95
CA ALA A 440 33.84 -16.91 -20.95
C ALA A 440 34.07 -15.50 -20.34
N ASN A 441 33.56 -15.24 -19.13
CA ASN A 441 33.78 -13.99 -18.39
C ASN A 441 35.06 -14.01 -17.54
N GLN A 442 35.75 -15.16 -17.43
CA GLN A 442 36.99 -15.26 -16.68
C GLN A 442 38.10 -14.47 -17.38
N HIS A 443 38.72 -13.56 -16.65
CA HIS A 443 39.76 -12.70 -17.20
C HIS A 443 41.12 -13.43 -17.17
N PRO A 444 41.98 -13.30 -18.20
CA PRO A 444 43.30 -13.93 -18.23
C PRO A 444 44.22 -13.54 -17.05
N ASP A 445 44.08 -12.31 -16.55
CA ASP A 445 44.84 -11.82 -15.39
C ASP A 445 44.22 -12.20 -14.03
N GLY A 446 43.12 -12.94 -14.02
CA GLY A 446 42.44 -13.41 -12.81
C GLY A 446 41.16 -12.67 -12.46
N GLY A 447 40.23 -13.39 -11.80
CA GLY A 447 38.88 -12.92 -11.53
C GLY A 447 37.95 -13.05 -12.76
N PHE A 448 36.74 -12.53 -12.63
CA PHE A 448 35.72 -12.50 -13.69
C PHE A 448 35.27 -11.05 -13.94
N GLY A 449 35.01 -10.74 -15.21
CA GLY A 449 34.43 -9.46 -15.63
C GLY A 449 32.90 -9.47 -15.68
N GLY A 450 32.32 -8.31 -15.97
CA GLY A 450 30.87 -8.12 -16.11
C GLY A 450 30.24 -8.76 -17.35
N GLY A 451 31.07 -9.18 -18.30
CA GLY A 451 30.76 -9.85 -19.56
C GLY A 451 32.06 -10.20 -20.29
N PRO A 452 32.01 -10.93 -21.43
CA PRO A 452 33.23 -11.39 -22.11
C PRO A 452 34.11 -10.22 -22.56
N GLY A 453 35.40 -10.28 -22.21
CA GLY A 453 36.39 -9.24 -22.56
C GLY A 453 36.36 -7.99 -21.68
N GLN A 454 35.48 -7.89 -20.69
CA GLN A 454 35.50 -6.79 -19.71
C GLN A 454 36.58 -7.04 -18.64
N LEU A 455 37.06 -5.95 -18.02
CA LEU A 455 38.04 -6.00 -16.92
C LEU A 455 37.50 -6.82 -15.73
N PRO A 456 38.37 -7.53 -14.99
CA PRO A 456 37.96 -8.29 -13.82
C PRO A 456 37.51 -7.35 -12.70
N HIS A 457 36.49 -7.77 -11.96
CA HIS A 457 35.93 -6.98 -10.87
C HIS A 457 35.45 -7.90 -9.74
N LEU A 458 35.62 -7.49 -8.48
CA LEU A 458 35.33 -8.34 -7.32
C LEU A 458 33.87 -8.82 -7.28
N LEU A 459 32.92 -7.92 -7.58
CA LEU A 459 31.48 -8.23 -7.57
C LEU A 459 31.05 -9.31 -8.60
N PRO A 460 31.31 -9.17 -9.92
CA PRO A 460 31.01 -10.24 -10.86
C PRO A 460 31.86 -11.50 -10.63
N THR A 461 33.04 -11.40 -9.99
CA THR A 461 33.81 -12.57 -9.54
C THR A 461 33.02 -13.39 -8.50
N TYR A 462 32.43 -12.75 -7.50
CA TYR A 462 31.49 -13.39 -6.57
C TYR A 462 30.34 -14.05 -7.31
N ALA A 463 29.64 -13.31 -8.17
CA ALA A 463 28.46 -13.83 -8.85
C ALA A 463 28.79 -15.01 -9.78
N SER A 464 29.97 -14.99 -10.41
CA SER A 464 30.45 -16.07 -11.27
C SER A 464 30.76 -17.34 -10.48
N VAL A 465 31.52 -17.21 -9.38
CA VAL A 465 31.90 -18.35 -8.53
C VAL A 465 30.67 -18.94 -7.83
N CYS A 466 29.76 -18.12 -7.31
CA CYS A 466 28.50 -18.58 -6.74
C CYS A 466 27.60 -19.25 -7.79
N SER A 467 27.55 -18.74 -9.02
CA SER A 467 26.83 -19.41 -10.11
C SER A 467 27.45 -20.78 -10.43
N LEU A 468 28.78 -20.88 -10.48
CA LEU A 468 29.48 -22.15 -10.66
C LEU A 468 29.29 -23.09 -9.47
N ALA A 469 29.08 -22.59 -8.25
CA ALA A 469 28.68 -23.43 -7.12
C ALA A 469 27.31 -24.11 -7.34
N ILE A 470 26.38 -23.42 -8.02
CA ILE A 470 25.02 -23.91 -8.29
C ILE A 470 24.98 -24.88 -9.48
N VAL A 471 25.65 -24.55 -10.59
CA VAL A 471 25.54 -25.35 -11.83
C VAL A 471 26.78 -26.18 -12.18
N GLY A 472 27.92 -25.85 -11.58
CA GLY A 472 29.20 -26.48 -11.88
C GLY A 472 29.40 -27.83 -11.19
N ARG A 473 30.52 -28.45 -11.53
CA ARG A 473 30.99 -29.76 -11.06
C ARG A 473 32.50 -29.89 -11.30
N SER A 474 33.12 -30.90 -10.70
CA SER A 474 34.48 -31.31 -11.04
C SER A 474 34.55 -31.98 -12.42
N GLY A 475 35.75 -32.04 -12.99
CA GLY A 475 36.06 -32.64 -14.28
C GLY A 475 36.05 -31.67 -15.45
N GLU A 476 36.45 -32.19 -16.62
CA GLU A 476 36.51 -31.43 -17.87
C GLU A 476 35.15 -30.79 -18.20
N LYS A 477 35.16 -29.50 -18.55
CA LYS A 477 33.95 -28.69 -18.81
C LYS A 477 33.00 -28.57 -17.61
N GLY A 478 33.42 -28.99 -16.41
CA GLY A 478 32.62 -28.91 -15.19
C GLY A 478 32.57 -27.50 -14.59
N GLY A 479 33.44 -26.59 -15.02
CA GLY A 479 33.50 -25.22 -14.53
C GLY A 479 34.34 -25.04 -13.27
N TRP A 480 34.36 -25.99 -12.33
CA TRP A 480 35.18 -25.85 -11.10
C TRP A 480 36.68 -25.89 -11.41
N ASP A 481 37.12 -26.86 -12.20
CA ASP A 481 38.54 -27.00 -12.60
C ASP A 481 39.02 -25.92 -13.56
N GLN A 482 38.09 -25.20 -14.19
CA GLN A 482 38.40 -24.12 -15.10
C GLN A 482 38.65 -22.79 -14.36
N ILE A 483 38.35 -22.71 -13.06
CA ILE A 483 38.67 -21.52 -12.27
C ILE A 483 40.17 -21.48 -12.00
N ASN A 484 40.85 -20.46 -12.54
CA ASN A 484 42.27 -20.25 -12.29
C ASN A 484 42.47 -19.63 -10.90
N ARG A 485 42.57 -20.48 -9.88
CA ARG A 485 42.74 -20.10 -8.46
C ARG A 485 43.96 -19.20 -8.24
N GLN A 486 45.09 -19.51 -8.87
CA GLN A 486 46.32 -18.74 -8.76
C GLN A 486 46.15 -17.32 -9.31
N LYS A 487 45.58 -17.17 -10.52
CA LYS A 487 45.29 -15.86 -11.10
C LYS A 487 44.26 -15.09 -10.29
N CYS A 488 43.24 -15.77 -9.77
CA CYS A 488 42.25 -15.16 -8.88
C CYS A 488 42.91 -14.58 -7.61
N TYR A 489 43.82 -15.33 -6.98
CA TYR A 489 44.59 -14.84 -5.84
C TYR A 489 45.48 -13.65 -6.20
N GLU A 490 46.21 -13.72 -7.31
CA GLU A 490 47.02 -12.60 -7.81
C GLU A 490 46.17 -11.34 -8.06
N PHE A 491 44.96 -11.51 -8.58
CA PHE A 491 44.01 -10.41 -8.74
C PHE A 491 43.59 -9.83 -7.38
N PHE A 492 43.24 -10.67 -6.41
CA PHE A 492 42.87 -10.22 -5.06
C PHE A 492 44.00 -9.47 -4.36
N MET A 493 45.24 -9.93 -4.49
CA MET A 493 46.41 -9.23 -3.96
C MET A 493 46.64 -7.86 -4.63
N ARG A 494 46.34 -7.72 -5.94
CA ARG A 494 46.38 -6.41 -6.60
C ARG A 494 45.29 -5.46 -6.12
N MET A 495 44.16 -5.98 -5.64
CA MET A 495 43.04 -5.18 -5.12
C MET A 495 43.25 -4.76 -3.66
N LYS A 496 44.08 -5.49 -2.91
CA LYS A 496 44.38 -5.22 -1.50
C LYS A 496 45.00 -3.83 -1.31
N GLN A 497 44.45 -3.07 -0.38
CA GLN A 497 44.97 -1.77 0.05
C GLN A 497 45.74 -1.89 1.37
N PRO A 498 46.68 -0.96 1.67
CA PRO A 498 47.47 -1.04 2.90
C PRO A 498 46.64 -0.94 4.18
N ASP A 499 45.44 -0.34 4.12
CA ASP A 499 44.51 -0.23 5.25
C ASP A 499 43.66 -1.48 5.52
N GLY A 500 43.85 -2.54 4.72
CA GLY A 500 43.08 -3.78 4.80
C GLY A 500 41.77 -3.75 4.03
N SER A 501 41.46 -2.63 3.35
CA SER A 501 40.35 -2.56 2.41
C SER A 501 40.74 -3.13 1.04
N PHE A 502 39.77 -3.22 0.12
CA PHE A 502 40.00 -3.68 -1.24
C PHE A 502 39.32 -2.74 -2.25
N VAL A 503 40.06 -2.34 -3.29
CA VAL A 503 39.44 -1.72 -4.47
C VAL A 503 38.70 -2.79 -5.28
N VAL A 504 37.53 -2.47 -5.84
CA VAL A 504 36.73 -3.48 -6.55
C VAL A 504 37.26 -3.85 -7.94
N ASN A 505 38.08 -2.98 -8.51
CA ASN A 505 38.88 -3.12 -9.72
C ASN A 505 40.02 -2.07 -9.61
N LYS A 506 41.06 -2.18 -10.44
CA LYS A 506 42.08 -1.14 -10.61
C LYS A 506 41.43 0.23 -10.84
N ASP A 507 41.88 1.22 -10.08
CA ASP A 507 41.43 2.62 -10.14
C ASP A 507 39.92 2.82 -9.85
N ALA A 508 39.27 1.86 -9.18
CA ALA A 508 37.86 1.90 -8.83
C ALA A 508 37.61 2.19 -7.33
N GLU A 509 36.35 2.11 -6.91
CA GLU A 509 35.95 2.41 -5.53
C GLU A 509 36.43 1.38 -4.50
N VAL A 510 36.52 1.82 -3.25
CA VAL A 510 36.71 0.99 -2.06
C VAL A 510 35.43 1.00 -1.23
N ASP A 511 34.84 -0.17 -1.02
CA ASP A 511 33.81 -0.39 -0.02
C ASP A 511 33.71 -1.86 0.39
N VAL A 512 32.94 -2.11 1.47
CA VAL A 512 32.77 -3.44 2.07
C VAL A 512 32.15 -4.48 1.14
N ARG A 513 31.54 -4.10 -0.01
CA ARG A 513 31.06 -5.08 -1.01
C ARG A 513 32.24 -5.81 -1.62
N GLY A 514 33.32 -5.08 -1.94
CA GLY A 514 34.56 -5.65 -2.45
C GLY A 514 35.14 -6.68 -1.50
N THR A 515 35.29 -6.30 -0.22
CA THR A 515 35.74 -7.18 0.87
C THR A 515 34.89 -8.44 0.97
N TYR A 516 33.56 -8.31 1.03
CA TYR A 516 32.66 -9.45 1.12
C TYR A 516 32.77 -10.39 -0.08
N CYS A 517 32.72 -9.84 -1.30
CA CYS A 517 32.80 -10.64 -2.52
C CYS A 517 34.13 -11.42 -2.59
N LEU A 518 35.24 -10.75 -2.25
CA LEU A 518 36.56 -11.36 -2.22
C LEU A 518 36.64 -12.47 -1.18
N LEU A 519 36.22 -12.22 0.06
CA LEU A 519 36.30 -13.20 1.14
C LEU A 519 35.43 -14.42 0.88
N VAL A 520 34.24 -14.25 0.30
CA VAL A 520 33.41 -15.38 -0.13
C VAL A 520 34.15 -16.23 -1.14
N VAL A 521 34.66 -15.62 -2.21
CA VAL A 521 35.34 -16.37 -3.28
C VAL A 521 36.61 -17.03 -2.75
N ALA A 522 37.40 -16.31 -1.96
CA ALA A 522 38.63 -16.84 -1.40
C ALA A 522 38.38 -17.99 -0.43
N THR A 523 37.27 -17.95 0.31
CA THR A 523 36.83 -19.05 1.17
C THR A 523 36.39 -20.24 0.34
N LEU A 524 35.46 -20.06 -0.62
CA LEU A 524 34.94 -21.17 -1.43
C LEU A 524 36.04 -21.89 -2.23
N LEU A 525 37.03 -21.13 -2.70
CA LEU A 525 38.12 -21.64 -3.54
C LEU A 525 39.37 -22.03 -2.74
N ASP A 526 39.36 -22.01 -1.40
CA ASP A 526 40.54 -22.32 -0.58
C ASP A 526 41.80 -21.55 -1.02
N ILE A 527 41.67 -20.21 -1.10
CA ILE A 527 42.76 -19.29 -1.47
C ILE A 527 42.91 -18.13 -0.48
N LEU A 528 42.38 -18.28 0.74
CA LEU A 528 42.68 -17.35 1.83
C LEU A 528 44.10 -17.59 2.38
N THR A 529 44.79 -16.49 2.69
CA THR A 529 46.12 -16.48 3.32
C THR A 529 46.15 -15.37 4.38
N PRO A 530 47.02 -15.47 5.41
CA PRO A 530 47.18 -14.40 6.40
C PRO A 530 47.52 -13.05 5.77
N GLU A 531 48.38 -13.03 4.74
CA GLU A 531 48.77 -11.82 4.01
C GLU A 531 47.57 -11.18 3.29
N LEU A 532 46.74 -11.97 2.62
CA LEU A 532 45.59 -11.45 1.88
C LEU A 532 44.63 -10.70 2.81
N VAL A 533 44.39 -11.22 4.02
CA VAL A 533 43.38 -10.68 4.94
C VAL A 533 43.94 -9.74 6.01
N GLU A 534 45.26 -9.52 6.04
CA GLU A 534 45.90 -8.60 7.01
C GLU A 534 45.23 -7.21 7.01
N GLY A 535 44.91 -6.68 8.19
CA GLY A 535 44.27 -5.36 8.35
C GLY A 535 42.76 -5.32 8.05
N THR A 536 42.17 -6.43 7.56
CA THR A 536 40.77 -6.42 7.09
C THR A 536 39.78 -6.31 8.25
N SER A 537 40.09 -6.91 9.42
CA SER A 537 39.27 -6.76 10.64
C SER A 537 39.19 -5.30 11.07
N GLU A 538 40.31 -4.57 11.03
CA GLU A 538 40.39 -3.17 11.39
C GLU A 538 39.55 -2.31 10.45
N PHE A 539 39.66 -2.52 9.14
CA PHE A 539 38.85 -1.83 8.14
C PHE A 539 37.34 -2.09 8.33
N LEU A 540 36.93 -3.36 8.54
CA LEU A 540 35.53 -3.68 8.77
C LEU A 540 35.01 -3.01 10.04
N ARG A 541 35.79 -3.05 11.13
CA ARG A 541 35.40 -2.40 12.38
C ARG A 541 35.22 -0.90 12.20
N SER A 542 36.10 -0.22 11.48
CA SER A 542 36.01 1.23 11.28
C SER A 542 34.82 1.64 10.42
N CYS A 543 34.18 0.71 9.70
CA CYS A 543 32.94 0.98 8.97
C CYS A 543 31.68 0.98 9.86
N GLN A 544 31.75 0.53 11.13
CA GLN A 544 30.59 0.55 12.03
C GLN A 544 30.25 1.96 12.49
N THR A 545 29.01 2.39 12.25
CA THR A 545 28.53 3.74 12.54
C THR A 545 28.01 3.91 13.97
N TYR A 546 27.68 5.14 14.34
CA TYR A 546 27.05 5.46 15.62
C TYR A 546 25.66 4.81 15.79
N GLU A 547 24.94 4.56 14.69
CA GLU A 547 23.61 3.94 14.69
C GLU A 547 23.67 2.46 15.10
N GLY A 548 24.75 1.78 14.72
CA GLY A 548 25.02 0.37 15.01
C GLY A 548 25.26 -0.49 13.76
N GLY A 549 24.63 -0.15 12.63
CA GLY A 549 24.94 -0.74 11.32
C GLY A 549 26.23 -0.16 10.71
N PHE A 550 26.58 -0.63 9.51
CA PHE A 550 27.84 -0.33 8.84
C PHE A 550 27.62 0.55 7.61
N ALA A 551 28.52 1.50 7.43
CA ALA A 551 28.66 2.31 6.22
C ALA A 551 29.35 1.52 5.10
N SER A 552 29.41 2.10 3.90
CA SER A 552 30.10 1.48 2.76
C SER A 552 31.60 1.35 3.00
N SER A 553 32.21 2.34 3.63
CA SER A 553 33.66 2.39 3.82
C SER A 553 34.02 3.24 5.05
N SER A 554 35.32 3.41 5.28
CA SER A 554 35.90 4.34 6.25
C SER A 554 37.15 4.98 5.66
N HIS A 555 37.51 6.18 6.11
CA HIS A 555 38.64 6.92 5.56
C HIS A 555 39.92 6.62 6.36
N PRO A 556 40.94 5.98 5.77
CA PRO A 556 42.25 5.86 6.40
C PRO A 556 43.05 7.16 6.24
N TYR A 557 43.98 7.42 7.17
CA TYR A 557 45.04 8.41 6.99
C TYR A 557 46.36 7.67 6.72
N TYR A 558 47.18 8.22 5.83
CA TYR A 558 48.44 7.60 5.41
C TYR A 558 49.64 8.51 5.69
N SER A 559 50.72 7.92 6.23
CA SER A 559 52.04 8.55 6.28
C SER A 559 52.79 8.30 4.97
N PRO A 560 53.50 9.31 4.44
CA PRO A 560 54.42 9.13 3.31
C PRO A 560 55.82 8.63 3.73
N GLU A 561 56.07 8.39 5.02
CA GLU A 561 57.38 7.94 5.51
C GLU A 561 57.85 6.66 4.78
N ASP A 562 59.12 6.65 4.37
CA ASP A 562 59.80 5.56 3.65
C ASP A 562 59.25 5.19 2.25
N GLY A 563 58.41 6.04 1.63
CA GLY A 563 57.98 5.87 0.24
C GLY A 563 56.94 4.76 0.01
N LYS A 564 56.41 4.15 1.09
CA LYS A 564 55.25 3.25 1.06
C LYS A 564 54.14 3.84 1.93
N PRO A 565 52.88 3.91 1.47
CA PRO A 565 51.78 4.41 2.29
C PRO A 565 51.62 3.52 3.53
N GLN A 566 51.91 4.07 4.72
CA GLN A 566 51.65 3.39 5.99
C GLN A 566 50.39 3.96 6.62
N VAL A 567 49.52 3.08 7.08
CA VAL A 567 48.26 3.49 7.69
C VAL A 567 48.55 4.02 9.09
N LEU A 568 48.14 5.25 9.35
CA LEU A 568 48.31 5.85 10.64
C LEU A 568 47.25 5.32 11.64
N SER A 569 47.58 5.38 12.94
CA SER A 569 46.76 4.80 14.01
C SER A 569 45.55 5.67 14.42
N GLU A 570 45.29 6.80 13.78
CA GLU A 570 44.14 7.64 14.12
C GLU A 570 42.81 6.95 13.79
N ILE A 571 41.75 7.47 14.41
CA ILE A 571 40.39 7.00 14.18
C ILE A 571 40.03 7.22 12.71
N ARG A 572 39.70 6.12 12.03
CA ARG A 572 39.20 6.14 10.65
C ARG A 572 37.71 6.53 10.66
N PRO A 573 37.31 7.73 10.20
CA PRO A 573 35.91 8.11 10.17
C PRO A 573 35.13 7.27 9.15
N THR A 574 33.91 6.88 9.50
CA THR A 574 32.99 6.17 8.60
C THR A 574 32.60 7.06 7.41
N LEU A 575 32.58 6.48 6.21
CA LEU A 575 32.16 7.15 4.98
C LEU A 575 30.75 6.69 4.58
N GLY A 576 29.74 7.39 5.12
CA GLY A 576 28.33 7.14 4.80
C GLY A 576 27.47 6.75 6.02
N GLU A 577 26.21 6.44 5.73
CA GLU A 577 25.19 6.03 6.71
C GLU A 577 25.20 4.51 6.92
N ALA A 578 24.70 4.04 8.07
CA ALA A 578 24.44 2.62 8.26
C ALA A 578 23.48 2.12 7.17
N HIS A 579 23.83 1.04 6.46
CA HIS A 579 23.02 0.50 5.37
C HIS A 579 22.90 -1.02 5.42
N GLY A 580 21.72 -1.58 5.13
CA GLY A 580 21.45 -3.02 5.18
C GLY A 580 22.42 -3.83 4.33
N GLY A 581 22.55 -3.50 3.04
CA GLY A 581 23.52 -4.14 2.14
C GLY A 581 24.97 -4.12 2.65
N TYR A 582 25.48 -2.96 3.08
CA TYR A 582 26.85 -2.85 3.60
C TYR A 582 27.02 -3.55 4.96
N THR A 583 25.99 -3.53 5.81
CA THR A 583 25.97 -4.24 7.09
C THR A 583 26.02 -5.75 6.88
N SER A 584 25.24 -6.27 5.92
CA SER A 584 25.33 -7.69 5.51
C SER A 584 26.72 -8.06 5.02
N CYS A 585 27.28 -7.27 4.11
CA CYS A 585 28.65 -7.50 3.61
C CYS A 585 29.67 -7.49 4.76
N ALA A 586 29.61 -6.49 5.64
CA ALA A 586 30.57 -6.34 6.72
C ALA A 586 30.48 -7.46 7.76
N ILE A 587 29.28 -7.88 8.15
CA ILE A 587 29.08 -8.92 9.17
C ILE A 587 29.38 -10.33 8.64
N ALA A 588 28.97 -10.63 7.41
CA ALA A 588 29.39 -11.89 6.79
C ALA A 588 30.92 -11.96 6.64
N SER A 589 31.55 -10.86 6.22
CA SER A 589 33.02 -10.74 6.17
C SER A 589 33.67 -10.92 7.53
N TRP A 590 33.10 -10.31 8.57
CA TRP A 590 33.59 -10.43 9.95
C TRP A 590 33.64 -11.89 10.42
N ILE A 591 32.58 -12.65 10.13
CA ILE A 591 32.49 -14.07 10.50
C ILE A 591 33.46 -14.92 9.67
N LEU A 592 33.58 -14.66 8.36
CA LEU A 592 34.54 -15.34 7.49
C LEU A 592 35.99 -15.14 7.95
N LEU A 593 36.31 -14.00 8.58
CA LEU A 593 37.64 -13.69 9.08
C LEU A 593 37.97 -14.26 10.46
N GLN A 594 37.00 -14.80 11.21
CA GLN A 594 37.24 -15.30 12.57
C GLN A 594 38.40 -16.32 12.69
N PRO A 595 38.69 -17.20 11.72
CA PRO A 595 39.87 -18.08 11.79
C PRO A 595 41.22 -17.34 11.76
N TYR A 596 41.22 -16.09 11.27
CA TYR A 596 42.41 -15.23 11.12
C TYR A 596 42.49 -14.14 12.20
N GLN A 597 41.43 -13.96 13.00
CA GLN A 597 41.37 -12.92 14.02
C GLN A 597 42.30 -13.22 15.19
N LYS A 598 42.98 -12.19 15.67
CA LYS A 598 43.83 -12.26 16.86
C LYS A 598 43.09 -11.72 18.09
N PRO A 599 43.45 -12.13 19.32
CA PRO A 599 42.81 -11.62 20.54
C PRO A 599 42.82 -10.08 20.69
N GLU A 600 43.85 -9.44 20.16
CA GLU A 600 44.07 -7.99 20.14
C GLU A 600 43.27 -7.24 19.05
N ASP A 601 42.70 -7.97 18.07
CA ASP A 601 41.93 -7.36 16.99
C ASP A 601 40.72 -6.58 17.56
N PRO A 602 40.31 -5.49 16.89
CA PRO A 602 39.16 -4.74 17.31
C PRO A 602 37.89 -5.60 17.36
N LYS A 603 36.91 -5.22 18.19
CA LYS A 603 35.62 -5.91 18.29
C LYS A 603 34.47 -5.05 17.75
N VAL A 604 33.58 -5.66 16.98
CA VAL A 604 32.30 -5.06 16.57
C VAL A 604 31.39 -4.87 17.77
N ASN A 605 30.67 -3.75 17.84
CA ASN A 605 29.65 -3.53 18.85
C ASN A 605 28.36 -4.28 18.46
N VAL A 606 28.26 -5.55 18.88
CA VAL A 606 27.12 -6.43 18.55
C VAL A 606 25.80 -5.90 19.12
N LYS A 607 25.80 -5.32 20.33
CA LYS A 607 24.57 -4.78 20.95
C LYS A 607 23.95 -3.65 20.11
N LYS A 608 24.78 -2.71 19.64
CA LYS A 608 24.29 -1.62 18.76
C LYS A 608 23.84 -2.15 17.40
N LEU A 609 24.58 -3.12 16.84
CA LEU A 609 24.22 -3.76 15.58
C LEU A 609 22.85 -4.43 15.65
N VAL A 610 22.59 -5.25 16.69
CA VAL A 610 21.30 -5.93 16.88
C VAL A 610 20.18 -4.90 16.99
N ARG A 611 20.34 -3.87 17.84
CA ARG A 611 19.38 -2.77 17.97
C ARG A 611 19.08 -2.09 16.62
N TRP A 612 20.11 -1.81 15.83
CA TRP A 612 19.94 -1.17 14.53
C TRP A 612 19.21 -2.08 13.55
N ALA A 613 19.64 -3.34 13.43
CA ALA A 613 19.06 -4.30 12.49
C ALA A 613 17.58 -4.60 12.80
N THR A 614 17.22 -4.78 14.07
CA THR A 614 15.81 -4.99 14.46
C THR A 614 14.97 -3.73 14.20
N GLY A 615 15.53 -2.54 14.41
CA GLY A 615 14.89 -1.27 14.08
C GLY A 615 14.64 -1.02 12.59
N MET A 616 15.23 -1.82 11.69
CA MET A 616 15.01 -1.71 10.25
C MET A 616 13.76 -2.47 9.77
N GLN A 617 13.13 -3.29 10.61
CA GLN A 617 11.88 -3.94 10.22
C GLN A 617 10.74 -2.91 10.20
N GLY A 618 9.98 -2.89 9.11
CA GLY A 618 8.87 -1.98 8.90
C GLY A 618 7.71 -2.24 9.86
N LEU A 619 6.90 -1.21 10.07
CA LEU A 619 5.69 -1.30 10.88
C LEU A 619 4.61 -2.13 10.16
N PRO A 620 3.56 -2.59 10.87
CA PRO A 620 2.46 -3.33 10.26
C PRO A 620 1.81 -2.60 9.07
N ILE A 621 1.70 -1.27 9.11
CA ILE A 621 1.16 -0.44 8.01
C ILE A 621 2.02 -0.49 6.74
N GLU A 622 3.31 -0.80 6.87
CA GLU A 622 4.26 -0.96 5.77
C GLU A 622 4.41 -2.44 5.36
N GLY A 623 3.65 -3.33 6.00
CA GLY A 623 3.61 -4.76 5.71
C GLY A 623 4.73 -5.60 6.34
N GLY A 624 5.57 -5.00 7.19
CA GLY A 624 6.60 -5.72 7.96
C GLY A 624 7.80 -6.25 7.17
N GLY A 625 8.02 -5.72 5.95
CA GLY A 625 9.29 -5.86 5.22
C GLY A 625 10.37 -4.96 5.79
N PHE A 626 11.62 -5.09 5.33
CA PHE A 626 12.74 -4.30 5.84
C PHE A 626 12.99 -3.03 5.04
N ARG A 627 13.40 -1.96 5.71
CA ARG A 627 14.00 -0.77 5.08
C ARG A 627 15.51 -0.88 5.13
N GLY A 628 16.20 -0.36 4.11
CA GLY A 628 17.66 -0.45 4.07
C GLY A 628 18.39 0.44 5.08
N ARG A 629 17.75 1.54 5.50
CA ARG A 629 18.32 2.63 6.31
C ARG A 629 17.25 3.38 7.08
N THR A 630 17.66 4.08 8.13
CA THR A 630 16.79 4.88 8.99
C THR A 630 15.96 5.87 8.16
N ASN A 631 14.66 5.96 8.42
CA ASN A 631 13.71 6.84 7.71
C ASN A 631 13.57 6.64 6.19
N LYS A 632 14.05 5.53 5.63
CA LYS A 632 13.76 5.12 4.23
C LYS A 632 12.55 4.19 4.16
N LEU A 633 12.06 3.94 2.94
CA LEU A 633 10.95 3.04 2.67
C LEU A 633 11.38 1.57 2.81
N VAL A 634 10.41 0.71 3.13
CA VAL A 634 10.57 -0.75 3.01
C VAL A 634 10.84 -1.15 1.56
N ASP A 635 11.60 -2.22 1.36
CA ASP A 635 11.96 -2.78 0.05
C ASP A 635 12.28 -4.27 0.20
N GLY A 636 11.69 -5.09 -0.67
CA GLY A 636 11.78 -6.54 -0.64
C GLY A 636 13.18 -7.11 -0.74
N CYS A 637 14.16 -6.40 -1.31
CA CYS A 637 15.54 -6.89 -1.33
C CYS A 637 16.19 -6.91 0.05
N TYR A 638 15.75 -6.05 0.98
CA TYR A 638 16.26 -6.06 2.37
C TYR A 638 15.71 -7.24 3.19
N SER A 639 14.77 -8.01 2.65
CA SER A 639 14.43 -9.33 3.20
C SER A 639 15.67 -10.20 3.33
N TRP A 640 16.59 -10.15 2.36
CA TRP A 640 17.89 -10.81 2.47
C TRP A 640 18.91 -9.94 3.20
N TRP A 641 19.15 -8.71 2.74
CA TRP A 641 20.26 -7.90 3.26
C TRP A 641 20.14 -7.52 4.75
N ILE A 642 18.94 -7.60 5.32
CA ILE A 642 18.74 -7.42 6.77
C ILE A 642 18.11 -8.66 7.38
N GLY A 643 17.03 -9.21 6.81
CA GLY A 643 16.43 -10.44 7.35
C GLY A 643 17.42 -11.62 7.36
N GLY A 644 18.25 -11.74 6.33
CA GLY A 644 19.35 -12.72 6.22
C GLY A 644 20.48 -12.55 7.26
N LEU A 645 20.54 -11.43 7.98
CA LEU A 645 21.51 -11.24 9.08
C LEU A 645 21.14 -12.05 10.32
N GLU A 646 19.88 -12.43 10.51
CA GLU A 646 19.42 -13.02 11.78
C GLU A 646 20.28 -14.20 12.26
N PRO A 647 20.60 -15.22 11.42
CA PRO A 647 21.48 -16.31 11.83
C PRO A 647 22.86 -15.83 12.28
N LEU A 648 23.41 -14.81 11.61
CA LEU A 648 24.72 -14.24 11.91
C LEU A 648 24.70 -13.43 13.21
N LEU A 649 23.60 -12.72 13.49
CA LEU A 649 23.42 -11.97 14.73
C LEU A 649 23.28 -12.91 15.93
N LEU A 650 22.50 -13.98 15.79
CA LEU A 650 22.36 -15.01 16.83
C LEU A 650 23.69 -15.69 17.12
N GLU A 651 24.48 -16.01 16.09
CA GLU A 651 25.84 -16.54 16.24
C GLU A 651 26.76 -15.57 17.01
N LEU A 652 26.75 -14.28 16.65
CA LEU A 652 27.56 -13.26 17.35
C LEU A 652 27.13 -13.00 18.80
N LEU A 653 25.87 -13.31 19.14
CA LEU A 653 25.35 -13.26 20.50
C LEU A 653 25.64 -14.54 21.31
N GLY A 654 26.14 -15.60 20.67
CA GLY A 654 26.30 -16.92 21.30
C GLY A 654 24.99 -17.69 21.47
N LEU A 655 23.92 -17.26 20.78
CA LEU A 655 22.55 -17.81 20.85
C LEU A 655 22.20 -18.67 19.61
N GLY A 656 23.17 -18.84 18.71
CA GLY A 656 23.03 -19.50 17.41
C GLY A 656 23.65 -20.90 17.33
N ASN A 657 23.86 -21.59 18.45
CA ASN A 657 24.44 -22.93 18.45
C ASN A 657 23.64 -23.91 19.34
N ASP A 658 23.96 -25.20 19.19
CA ASP A 658 23.37 -26.33 19.90
C ASP A 658 23.94 -26.55 21.32
N GLU A 659 24.88 -25.71 21.76
CA GLU A 659 25.53 -25.79 23.07
C GLU A 659 25.68 -24.39 23.68
N GLY A 660 24.59 -23.86 24.26
CA GLY A 660 24.60 -22.52 24.83
C GLY A 660 23.75 -22.37 26.09
N GLU A 661 24.29 -22.73 27.25
CA GLU A 661 24.12 -21.91 28.47
C GLU A 661 25.10 -20.73 28.36
N THR A 662 24.61 -19.49 28.29
CA THR A 662 25.45 -18.28 28.39
C THR A 662 24.83 -17.26 29.35
N GLU A 663 25.67 -16.58 30.16
CA GLU A 663 25.28 -15.63 31.22
C GLU A 663 24.40 -14.44 30.79
N VAL A 664 24.24 -14.21 29.47
CA VAL A 664 23.42 -13.11 28.90
C VAL A 664 21.92 -13.30 29.19
N VAL A 665 21.51 -14.52 29.54
CA VAL A 665 20.11 -14.92 29.78
C VAL A 665 19.49 -14.20 31.00
N SER A 666 20.27 -13.69 31.95
CA SER A 666 19.71 -13.12 33.19
C SER A 666 19.04 -11.74 33.06
N HIS A 667 19.15 -11.05 31.91
CA HIS A 667 18.64 -9.67 31.76
C HIS A 667 17.63 -9.46 30.61
N VAL A 668 17.25 -10.51 29.87
CA VAL A 668 16.38 -10.37 28.69
C VAL A 668 15.04 -11.10 28.84
N THR A 669 14.87 -11.98 29.83
CA THR A 669 13.70 -12.88 29.92
C THR A 669 12.85 -12.68 31.18
N GLU A 670 12.51 -11.44 31.56
CA GLU A 670 11.50 -11.23 32.61
C GLU A 670 10.05 -11.32 32.11
N GLU A 671 9.77 -11.25 30.80
CA GLU A 671 8.38 -11.34 30.32
C GLU A 671 8.29 -11.96 28.92
N THR A 672 8.12 -13.30 28.82
CA THR A 672 7.22 -13.93 27.83
C THR A 672 7.09 -15.44 28.10
N ASP A 673 5.85 -15.85 28.41
CA ASP A 673 5.40 -17.23 28.54
C ASP A 673 5.51 -17.99 27.20
N SER A 674 6.56 -18.79 27.00
CA SER A 674 6.48 -20.17 26.47
C SER A 674 7.87 -20.81 26.51
N GLU A 675 8.08 -21.84 27.32
CA GLU A 675 9.38 -22.49 27.55
C GLU A 675 9.98 -23.21 26.31
N ASN A 676 9.37 -23.16 25.12
CA ASN A 676 9.77 -23.98 23.96
C ASN A 676 9.73 -23.28 22.58
N ALA A 677 9.56 -21.95 22.50
CA ALA A 677 9.61 -21.25 21.20
C ALA A 677 11.07 -20.93 20.78
N PRO A 678 11.50 -21.23 19.54
CA PRO A 678 12.84 -20.89 19.08
C PRO A 678 13.03 -19.37 19.07
N MET A 679 14.17 -18.91 19.58
CA MET A 679 14.51 -17.49 19.68
C MET A 679 14.55 -16.82 18.30
N ALA A 680 13.82 -15.72 18.14
CA ALA A 680 13.79 -14.91 16.92
C ALA A 680 14.10 -13.45 17.25
N LEU A 681 14.93 -12.80 16.44
CA LEU A 681 15.23 -11.37 16.54
C LEU A 681 14.28 -10.53 15.69
N PHE A 682 13.71 -11.11 14.64
CA PHE A 682 12.79 -10.44 13.70
C PHE A 682 11.41 -11.08 13.70
N ASP A 683 10.39 -10.31 13.31
CA ASP A 683 9.05 -10.86 13.05
C ASP A 683 9.06 -11.61 11.70
N LYS A 684 9.37 -12.91 11.77
CA LYS A 684 9.42 -13.82 10.62
C LYS A 684 8.07 -13.93 9.91
N THR A 685 6.97 -13.87 10.65
CA THR A 685 5.62 -13.98 10.07
C THR A 685 5.33 -12.79 9.17
N SER A 686 5.63 -11.59 9.63
CA SER A 686 5.43 -10.38 8.84
C SER A 686 6.38 -10.30 7.65
N LEU A 687 7.62 -10.77 7.78
CA LEU A 687 8.54 -10.85 6.63
C LEU A 687 8.03 -11.81 5.56
N GLN A 688 7.57 -13.00 5.96
CA GLN A 688 6.96 -13.96 5.04
C GLN A 688 5.73 -13.38 4.34
N ARG A 689 4.89 -12.67 5.09
CA ARG A 689 3.72 -11.96 4.56
C ARG A 689 4.12 -10.89 3.54
N PHE A 690 5.15 -10.10 3.83
CA PHE A 690 5.63 -9.06 2.92
C PHE A 690 6.02 -9.66 1.56
N THR A 691 6.80 -10.75 1.56
CA THR A 691 7.19 -11.44 0.32
C THR A 691 5.98 -11.93 -0.47
N LEU A 692 5.07 -12.65 0.18
CA LEU A 692 3.95 -13.29 -0.50
C LEU A 692 2.88 -12.32 -0.99
N VAL A 693 2.66 -11.21 -0.27
CA VAL A 693 1.57 -10.27 -0.53
C VAL A 693 2.04 -9.02 -1.26
N SER A 694 3.15 -8.43 -0.83
CA SER A 694 3.62 -7.13 -1.33
C SER A 694 4.57 -7.27 -2.50
N SER A 695 5.44 -8.29 -2.47
CA SER A 695 6.53 -8.45 -3.43
C SER A 695 6.19 -9.28 -4.66
N GLN A 696 5.23 -10.20 -4.63
CA GLN A 696 4.88 -11.02 -5.79
C GLN A 696 4.13 -10.25 -6.90
N LEU A 697 4.39 -10.64 -8.15
CA LEU A 697 3.55 -10.32 -9.32
C LEU A 697 2.92 -11.59 -9.89
N SER A 698 1.66 -11.50 -10.31
CA SER A 698 0.94 -12.60 -10.97
C SER A 698 1.54 -12.99 -12.33
N SER A 699 2.32 -12.11 -12.95
CA SER A 699 3.07 -12.41 -14.19
C SER A 699 4.36 -13.19 -13.97
N GLY A 700 4.72 -13.50 -12.72
CA GLY A 700 6.04 -14.02 -12.36
C GLY A 700 7.03 -12.91 -11.98
N GLY A 701 8.09 -13.31 -11.26
CA GLY A 701 9.03 -12.40 -10.59
C GLY A 701 8.51 -11.77 -9.29
N LEU A 702 9.44 -11.31 -8.44
CA LEU A 702 9.17 -10.49 -7.27
C LEU A 702 9.85 -9.12 -7.40
N ARG A 703 9.39 -8.13 -6.62
CA ARG A 703 9.75 -6.71 -6.75
C ARG A 703 10.21 -6.09 -5.43
N ASP A 704 10.67 -4.85 -5.52
CA ASP A 704 10.91 -3.94 -4.39
C ASP A 704 9.65 -3.79 -3.51
N LYS A 705 8.60 -3.16 -4.04
CA LYS A 705 7.36 -2.87 -3.33
C LYS A 705 6.19 -2.71 -4.31
N PRO A 706 4.93 -2.67 -3.84
CA PRO A 706 3.79 -2.34 -4.70
C PRO A 706 3.99 -1.07 -5.53
N GLY A 707 3.65 -1.16 -6.82
CA GLY A 707 3.89 -0.11 -7.81
C GLY A 707 5.22 -0.21 -8.56
N LYS A 708 6.11 -1.15 -8.21
CA LYS A 708 7.36 -1.44 -8.95
C LYS A 708 7.23 -2.67 -9.84
N ALA A 709 8.04 -2.71 -10.91
CA ALA A 709 8.18 -3.89 -11.74
C ALA A 709 9.05 -4.95 -11.04
N ALA A 710 8.88 -6.21 -11.42
CA ALA A 710 9.79 -7.28 -11.00
C ALA A 710 11.08 -7.28 -11.82
N ASP A 711 12.16 -7.71 -11.19
CA ASP A 711 13.47 -7.91 -11.79
C ASP A 711 14.21 -9.06 -11.07
N LEU A 712 15.30 -9.55 -11.69
CA LEU A 712 16.00 -10.76 -11.22
C LEU A 712 16.62 -10.53 -9.83
N TYR A 713 17.16 -9.33 -9.59
CA TYR A 713 17.74 -8.92 -8.31
C TYR A 713 16.71 -9.04 -7.17
N HIS A 714 15.57 -8.35 -7.28
CA HIS A 714 14.54 -8.38 -6.25
C HIS A 714 13.93 -9.77 -6.12
N THR A 715 13.80 -10.52 -7.21
CA THR A 715 13.28 -11.90 -7.18
C THR A 715 14.18 -12.80 -6.34
N ALA A 716 15.49 -12.80 -6.60
CA ALA A 716 16.44 -13.61 -5.86
C ALA A 716 16.49 -13.24 -4.38
N TYR A 717 16.58 -11.94 -4.06
CA TYR A 717 16.75 -11.49 -2.68
C TYR A 717 15.47 -11.52 -1.83
N ASN A 718 14.28 -11.35 -2.43
CA ASN A 718 13.04 -11.62 -1.71
C ASN A 718 12.96 -13.11 -1.34
N LEU A 719 13.28 -14.03 -2.26
CA LEU A 719 13.22 -15.47 -2.00
C LEU A 719 14.31 -15.95 -1.02
N ALA A 720 15.51 -15.38 -1.07
CA ALA A 720 16.56 -15.66 -0.09
C ALA A 720 16.15 -15.20 1.32
N GLY A 721 15.61 -13.99 1.46
CA GLY A 721 15.06 -13.53 2.74
C GLY A 721 13.86 -14.33 3.21
N TYR A 722 13.01 -14.78 2.28
CA TYR A 722 11.89 -15.66 2.56
C TYR A 722 12.35 -17.03 3.08
N SER A 723 13.43 -17.58 2.51
CA SER A 723 14.10 -18.79 3.01
C SER A 723 14.57 -18.61 4.46
N THR A 724 15.25 -17.50 4.77
CA THR A 724 15.66 -17.20 6.16
C THR A 724 14.48 -17.05 7.12
N ALA A 725 13.36 -16.50 6.65
CA ALA A 725 12.15 -16.35 7.44
C ALA A 725 11.42 -17.69 7.70
N GLN A 726 11.65 -18.70 6.86
CA GLN A 726 11.05 -20.03 6.97
C GLN A 726 11.89 -21.01 7.78
N HIS A 727 13.21 -20.94 7.59
CA HIS A 727 14.16 -21.93 8.08
C HIS A 727 15.04 -21.34 9.17
N ARG A 728 15.24 -22.08 10.26
CA ARG A 728 16.25 -21.73 11.26
C ARG A 728 17.58 -22.34 10.84
N VAL A 729 18.53 -21.50 10.47
CA VAL A 729 19.89 -21.90 10.10
C VAL A 729 20.84 -21.45 11.20
N TYR A 730 21.76 -22.33 11.59
CA TYR A 730 22.63 -22.12 12.75
C TYR A 730 23.97 -22.87 12.57
N ARG A 731 25.03 -22.46 13.27
CA ARG A 731 26.32 -23.18 13.27
C ARG A 731 26.31 -24.21 14.41
N SER A 732 26.36 -25.49 14.07
CA SER A 732 26.42 -26.55 15.09
C SER A 732 27.85 -26.77 15.55
N LEU A 733 28.10 -26.60 16.85
CA LEU A 733 29.40 -26.86 17.45
C LEU A 733 29.70 -28.36 17.50
N VAL A 734 28.66 -29.19 17.62
CA VAL A 734 28.77 -30.65 17.54
C VAL A 734 29.21 -31.08 16.14
N THR A 735 28.57 -30.56 15.09
CA THR A 735 28.96 -30.85 13.70
C THR A 735 30.35 -30.31 13.39
N GLU A 736 30.69 -29.11 13.86
CA GLU A 736 32.03 -28.54 13.67
C GLU A 736 33.13 -29.44 14.26
N ARG A 737 32.97 -29.93 15.49
CA ARG A 737 33.95 -30.85 16.11
C ARG A 737 34.09 -32.14 15.31
N LYS A 738 32.98 -32.73 14.86
CA LYS A 738 33.02 -33.93 14.00
C LYS A 738 33.78 -33.69 12.69
N LEU A 739 33.55 -32.54 12.06
CA LEU A 739 34.26 -32.15 10.84
C LEU A 739 35.76 -31.92 11.12
N LEU A 740 36.11 -31.25 12.22
CA LEU A 740 37.50 -31.10 12.64
C LEU A 740 38.18 -32.45 12.84
N ASP A 741 37.52 -33.42 13.45
CA ASP A 741 38.09 -34.75 13.67
C ASP A 741 38.20 -35.56 12.38
N ALA A 742 37.28 -35.36 11.43
CA ALA A 742 37.24 -36.04 10.15
C ALA A 742 38.17 -35.44 9.08
N TRP A 743 38.78 -34.28 9.32
CA TRP A 743 39.64 -33.56 8.38
C TRP A 743 40.74 -34.46 7.80
N LYS A 744 40.85 -34.47 6.47
CA LYS A 744 41.91 -35.14 5.73
C LYS A 744 42.99 -34.11 5.36
N SER A 745 44.23 -34.39 5.78
CA SER A 745 45.36 -33.50 5.50
C SER A 745 45.51 -33.25 3.99
N SER A 746 45.71 -31.99 3.62
CA SER A 746 45.91 -31.55 2.24
C SER A 746 46.76 -30.28 2.23
N SER A 747 47.41 -30.00 1.09
CA SER A 747 48.11 -28.74 0.88
C SER A 747 47.18 -27.71 0.23
N GLY A 748 47.23 -26.47 0.70
CA GLY A 748 46.61 -25.35 0.00
C GLY A 748 47.34 -25.09 -1.33
N VAL A 749 46.62 -24.56 -2.32
CA VAL A 749 47.23 -24.30 -3.64
C VAL A 749 48.00 -22.98 -3.72
N ILE A 750 47.83 -22.11 -2.72
CA ILE A 750 48.49 -20.80 -2.64
C ILE A 750 49.51 -20.81 -1.51
N GLN A 751 50.69 -20.23 -1.77
CA GLN A 751 51.74 -20.07 -0.77
C GLN A 751 51.24 -19.27 0.44
N GLY A 752 51.51 -19.75 1.66
CA GLY A 752 51.05 -19.13 2.90
C GLY A 752 49.66 -19.58 3.37
N SER A 753 48.99 -20.47 2.64
CA SER A 753 47.78 -21.13 3.13
C SER A 753 48.13 -22.20 4.17
N GLU A 754 47.87 -21.90 5.45
CA GLU A 754 48.21 -22.78 6.56
C GLU A 754 47.16 -23.87 6.77
N GLU A 755 47.59 -25.14 6.82
CA GLU A 755 46.68 -26.29 6.98
C GLU A 755 45.74 -26.15 8.19
N LYS A 756 46.26 -25.67 9.32
CA LYS A 756 45.47 -25.45 10.53
C LYS A 756 44.31 -24.47 10.27
N ILE A 757 44.58 -23.36 9.59
CA ILE A 757 43.56 -22.36 9.29
C ILE A 757 42.59 -22.88 8.23
N ARG A 758 43.07 -23.59 7.21
CA ARG A 758 42.23 -24.25 6.20
C ARG A 758 41.24 -25.21 6.85
N LYS A 759 41.72 -26.09 7.74
CA LYS A 759 40.93 -27.03 8.52
C LYS A 759 39.83 -26.33 9.31
N ILE A 760 40.18 -25.30 10.09
CA ILE A 760 39.22 -24.55 10.92
C ILE A 760 38.19 -23.81 10.04
N THR A 761 38.64 -23.18 8.96
CA THR A 761 37.79 -22.45 8.02
C THR A 761 36.77 -23.38 7.39
N TRP A 762 37.22 -24.51 6.83
CA TRP A 762 36.34 -25.51 6.23
C TRP A 762 35.33 -26.07 7.24
N ALA A 763 35.79 -26.50 8.42
CA ALA A 763 34.91 -27.12 9.41
C ALA A 763 33.84 -26.14 9.92
N ARG A 764 34.20 -24.89 10.22
CA ARG A 764 33.26 -23.85 10.67
C ARG A 764 32.19 -23.54 9.64
N ILE A 765 32.58 -23.44 8.37
CA ILE A 765 31.65 -23.13 7.30
C ILE A 765 30.73 -24.32 7.01
N CYS A 766 31.30 -25.52 6.91
CA CYS A 766 30.51 -26.73 6.66
C CYS A 766 29.60 -27.10 7.84
N ALA A 767 29.84 -26.56 9.05
CA ALA A 767 29.01 -26.79 10.24
C ALA A 767 27.69 -26.01 10.28
N TRP A 768 27.46 -25.05 9.37
CA TRP A 768 26.15 -24.41 9.24
C TRP A 768 25.11 -25.44 8.74
N GLN A 769 24.01 -25.57 9.48
CA GLN A 769 22.95 -26.52 9.18
C GLN A 769 21.56 -25.95 9.50
N GLU A 770 20.54 -26.62 9.00
CA GLU A 770 19.13 -26.30 9.17
C GLU A 770 18.57 -27.07 10.37
N ASP A 771 17.82 -26.39 11.23
CA ASP A 771 17.03 -26.99 12.31
C ASP A 771 15.64 -27.36 11.79
N GLU A 772 15.50 -28.60 11.29
CA GLU A 772 14.27 -29.08 10.67
C GLU A 772 13.03 -29.02 11.58
N GLY A 773 13.24 -29.01 12.90
CA GLY A 773 12.17 -28.91 13.90
C GLY A 773 11.64 -27.50 14.14
N ALA A 774 12.37 -26.46 13.68
CA ALA A 774 12.05 -25.06 13.93
C ALA A 774 11.43 -24.34 12.72
N HIS A 775 10.98 -25.10 11.71
CA HIS A 775 10.43 -24.55 10.48
C HIS A 775 9.06 -23.92 10.67
N PHE A 776 8.84 -22.79 10.02
CA PHE A 776 7.56 -22.11 10.02
C PHE A 776 7.21 -21.60 8.62
N TYR A 777 6.10 -22.08 8.05
CA TYR A 777 5.64 -21.69 6.72
C TYR A 777 4.29 -20.98 6.81
N LEU A 778 4.30 -19.66 6.63
CA LEU A 778 3.06 -18.90 6.55
C LEU A 778 2.25 -19.38 5.33
N GLY A 779 1.03 -19.86 5.56
CA GLY A 779 0.17 -20.45 4.53
C GLY A 779 0.39 -21.94 4.26
N GLY A 780 1.24 -22.59 5.06
CA GLY A 780 1.46 -24.04 5.04
C GLY A 780 2.57 -24.51 4.09
N GLU A 781 2.80 -25.82 4.09
CA GLU A 781 3.91 -26.50 3.37
C GLU A 781 4.01 -26.17 1.87
N GLY A 782 2.90 -25.85 1.21
CA GLY A 782 2.91 -25.47 -0.21
C GLY A 782 3.78 -24.24 -0.53
N ASN A 783 4.04 -23.41 0.48
CA ASN A 783 4.86 -22.21 0.36
C ASN A 783 6.34 -22.41 0.69
N ARG A 784 6.75 -23.59 1.19
CA ARG A 784 8.14 -23.89 1.53
C ARG A 784 9.07 -23.67 0.35
N VAL A 785 10.05 -22.76 0.44
CA VAL A 785 11.16 -22.68 -0.53
C VAL A 785 12.24 -23.71 -0.21
N GLN A 786 13.03 -24.07 -1.22
CA GLN A 786 13.98 -25.20 -1.19
C GLN A 786 13.28 -26.54 -0.84
N ILE A 787 12.61 -27.11 -1.84
CA ILE A 787 11.92 -28.40 -1.75
C ILE A 787 12.84 -29.52 -2.26
N GLY A 788 12.82 -30.70 -1.61
CA GLY A 788 13.56 -31.88 -2.06
C GLY A 788 14.98 -31.93 -1.50
N LEU A 789 15.97 -32.21 -2.35
CA LEU A 789 17.40 -32.35 -1.96
C LEU A 789 18.11 -31.01 -1.72
N GLN A 790 17.39 -29.89 -1.75
CA GLN A 790 17.95 -28.55 -1.59
C GLN A 790 17.65 -28.08 -0.17
N ASN A 791 18.69 -27.80 0.60
CA ASN A 791 18.59 -27.30 1.96
C ASN A 791 18.46 -25.77 1.98
N ALA A 792 18.18 -25.20 3.16
CA ALA A 792 18.08 -23.77 3.38
C ALA A 792 19.28 -22.96 2.84
N THR A 793 19.03 -21.67 2.64
CA THR A 793 20.06 -20.71 2.18
C THR A 793 21.10 -20.49 3.28
N HIS A 794 22.37 -20.73 2.95
CA HIS A 794 23.54 -20.48 3.78
C HIS A 794 23.71 -18.97 4.01
N PRO A 795 23.74 -18.50 5.28
CA PRO A 795 23.66 -17.07 5.61
C PRO A 795 24.89 -16.26 5.16
N LEU A 796 26.07 -16.89 5.09
CA LEU A 796 27.30 -16.23 4.62
C LEU A 796 27.41 -16.07 3.10
N PHE A 797 26.84 -16.98 2.29
CA PHE A 797 27.12 -17.04 0.85
C PHE A 797 25.92 -16.75 -0.05
N ASN A 798 24.69 -16.79 0.50
CA ASN A 798 23.46 -16.81 -0.29
C ASN A 798 23.47 -17.92 -1.37
N LEU A 799 23.96 -19.09 -0.98
CA LEU A 799 23.91 -20.36 -1.70
C LEU A 799 23.12 -21.34 -0.83
N THR A 800 22.69 -22.49 -1.32
CA THR A 800 22.21 -23.53 -0.41
C THR A 800 23.39 -24.09 0.40
N ILE A 801 23.11 -24.62 1.60
CA ILE A 801 24.11 -25.32 2.42
C ILE A 801 24.80 -26.42 1.59
N SER A 802 24.03 -27.17 0.80
CA SER A 802 24.54 -28.27 -0.03
C SER A 802 25.49 -27.80 -1.14
N HIS A 803 25.17 -26.73 -1.87
CA HIS A 803 26.09 -26.19 -2.89
C HIS A 803 27.37 -25.62 -2.26
N THR A 804 27.25 -24.98 -1.10
CA THR A 804 28.40 -24.47 -0.34
C THR A 804 29.34 -25.61 0.05
N ARG A 805 28.81 -26.65 0.70
CA ARG A 805 29.58 -27.83 1.11
C ARG A 805 30.19 -28.56 -0.08
N ALA A 806 29.45 -28.75 -1.16
CA ALA A 806 29.95 -29.47 -2.34
C ALA A 806 31.18 -28.78 -2.94
N MET A 807 31.11 -27.46 -3.14
CA MET A 807 32.23 -26.69 -3.71
C MET A 807 33.42 -26.63 -2.74
N MET A 808 33.19 -26.41 -1.44
CA MET A 808 34.27 -26.38 -0.46
C MET A 808 34.92 -27.75 -0.28
N ASN A 809 34.14 -28.84 -0.21
CA ASN A 809 34.69 -30.20 -0.13
C ASN A 809 35.61 -30.49 -1.33
N TYR A 810 35.26 -29.98 -2.52
CA TYR A 810 36.13 -30.08 -3.68
C TYR A 810 37.46 -29.33 -3.50
N PHE A 811 37.41 -28.01 -3.29
CA PHE A 811 38.63 -27.19 -3.27
C PHE A 811 39.52 -27.41 -2.04
N TYR A 812 38.94 -27.80 -0.91
CA TYR A 812 39.67 -28.20 0.29
C TYR A 812 40.11 -29.68 0.28
N GLN A 813 39.77 -30.45 -0.76
CA GLN A 813 40.12 -31.87 -0.91
C GLN A 813 39.51 -32.76 0.21
N GLN A 814 38.27 -32.45 0.60
CA GLN A 814 37.49 -33.12 1.64
C GLN A 814 36.30 -33.91 1.08
N GLU A 815 36.34 -34.32 -0.19
CA GLU A 815 35.28 -35.11 -0.79
C GLU A 815 35.03 -36.42 -0.02
N GLY A 816 33.74 -36.80 0.08
CA GLY A 816 33.28 -37.96 0.83
C GLY A 816 33.13 -37.78 2.34
N LEU A 817 33.22 -36.55 2.85
CA LEU A 817 32.91 -36.17 4.24
C LEU A 817 31.60 -35.39 4.37
#